data_AF-A0A5D6WWB7-F1
#
_entry.id   AF-A0A5D6WWB7-F1
#
_cell.length_a   1.000
_cell.length_b   1.000
_cell.length_c   1.000
_cell.angle_alpha   90.00
_cell.angle_beta   90.00
_cell.angle_gamma   90.00
#
_symmetry.space_group_name_H-M   'P 1'
#
loop_
_entity.id
_entity.type
_entity.pdbx_description
1 polymer ?
#
loop_
_entity_poly.entity_id
_entity_poly.type
_entity_poly.pdbx_seq_one_letter_code
_entity_poly.pdbx_strand_id
1 'polypeptide(L)'
;MKRPQKLAIGAALVMAVNVNIHVSASDTDYIYFNGQKFIEFEFLNEGEFGSQYTLSELLREGTKSATSYWSGILGPQLKFSSPWQIFVKTQANFQNAGALTYSLKGKKVITDNYPALMMQNGKKLNAYDMKKLAGIRIPDNLSEEEQFKWMEKNIENNAPGGDAGLSLVLIGQHSGAERTGAKAKDGWWVDADTILPTNEQAADFVGTFRHELGHALGIIIARKTCDWDGNVTEKDVSYGEGKSAKVLYKFADDITDKNSWSLHLVDKNGNHAKPGMMIVTTDGFNIIKKNKPGAVQKDYFIVDDGDFAYFVGNHVTEALAEAKFNGVSGLPVNAWESGDIFEGSHLQTAGMMSHRQYSNYTGFMEAELAVMQDLGYDIDRKAYFGYSVYGNNQTINNIHGFSARNAAGTAYTSAYSEVPLGIGLHVYGAGNTITQSANILTKGTGAAGIRVDGEKNTINVPQSTEIHADGINGKGVLVAYGRNQNLNLAGKVTASGSGGNAVEFNFGSSSNGADDEYRGSYIRYERKVDSKTGNITKGTNLTLNAMDNNTYNSSANELMGEMITDFNLSGKITGGENAIYIGRNAFVKNINVKNGAEIKGNIKSEWKHFSKDYGFWDEETETPYLDEEKKTDTSIIEPLRIQYNGKTYVYNQYIPDLVTNLNFNGDINYSGNITGVDNMKVSVTGGKLTYGGTADVVNVKVEEDAYLYGGTFTVKDMKSKLDTDTGKFINHGTIGAASADTNQVIHGKLESDGILEAYAGGKKGQIVVDGTADVNGSIVSATNALPGEKLTVLTAGTVNGTLDNTAGKPYEASGMLSTTGKIKNNMVEVTSQAANNLGEMTAQQTEAYEAMNAMQQSLDGDVRRAEMRPLYSLNVNDAKQALTQISSSAGPQMVSMAQQSTLVSRVISDRLSTAFSMQPVEVTVPVSHLADSDKADDGIKMNMELPVAQDNNAWVKFTKNWGNLKGGANYHGSGISGGYDRWMNENWRGGVFLSYQAMGLGAESGSANVYDTRFGVYVGYYKDAADAYIYADYGWVRNKLHRGIGMLGLGAEAKYNANLVEIGGEYKYDLHASDGKIWHASPYAGLQVSWMNQDAYKENGAGTFNQHVAGMNNTYVAGQLGLELKRYLQRGNYGLRFGVKHAFAGADPELSFRYEGYDGKSYTLRNSQDKTHFLFSLLGETEFAKGWFLNGEAQLQKGAHDKDISASVQFKRVW
;
A
#
# COMPACT_ATOMS: atom_id res chain seq x y z
N MET A 1 34.51 13.44 2.99
CA MET A 1 34.83 14.86 2.75
C MET A 1 35.18 15.50 4.10
N LYS A 2 36.38 16.09 4.22
CA LYS A 2 36.87 16.77 5.43
C LYS A 2 36.74 18.29 5.26
N ARG A 3 36.13 18.99 6.22
CA ARG A 3 36.30 20.43 6.48
C ARG A 3 36.15 20.71 7.99
N PRO A 4 36.78 21.78 8.52
CA PRO A 4 37.50 21.72 9.78
C PRO A 4 36.91 22.57 10.91
N GLN A 5 37.34 22.25 12.13
CA GLN A 5 37.22 23.03 13.36
C GLN A 5 37.98 24.37 13.27
N LYS A 6 37.34 25.46 13.72
CA LYS A 6 37.85 26.51 14.61
C LYS A 6 37.01 27.78 14.48
N LEU A 7 36.26 28.12 15.53
CA LEU A 7 36.24 29.47 16.12
C LEU A 7 35.49 29.43 17.47
N ALA A 8 36.24 29.02 18.49
CA ALA A 8 35.94 29.30 19.88
C ALA A 8 36.99 30.32 20.32
N ILE A 9 36.60 31.59 20.43
CA ILE A 9 37.19 32.66 21.24
C ILE A 9 36.10 33.75 21.27
N GLY A 10 35.44 33.86 22.43
CA GLY A 10 34.31 34.75 22.68
C GLY A 10 33.58 34.46 23.99
N ALA A 11 34.11 33.57 24.83
CA ALA A 11 33.54 33.19 26.12
C ALA A 11 34.67 33.12 27.17
N ALA A 12 35.23 34.27 27.56
CA ALA A 12 36.16 34.37 28.69
C ALA A 12 36.33 35.79 29.25
N LEU A 13 35.48 36.76 28.89
CA LEU A 13 35.67 38.15 29.32
C LEU A 13 34.39 38.87 29.76
N VAL A 14 33.52 38.19 30.51
CA VAL A 14 32.51 38.82 31.39
C VAL A 14 32.24 37.91 32.60
N MET A 15 33.29 37.52 33.35
CA MET A 15 33.15 36.68 34.56
C MET A 15 33.83 37.27 35.80
N ALA A 16 33.93 38.61 35.88
CA ALA A 16 34.40 39.27 37.10
C ALA A 16 34.00 40.76 37.15
N VAL A 17 32.71 41.05 37.34
CA VAL A 17 32.25 42.28 38.01
C VAL A 17 30.99 41.94 38.81
N ASN A 18 31.19 41.57 40.07
CA ASN A 18 30.17 41.62 41.11
C ASN A 18 29.90 43.11 41.39
N VAL A 19 28.88 43.67 40.77
CA VAL A 19 28.25 44.93 41.18
C VAL A 19 26.76 44.63 41.24
N ASN A 20 26.14 44.93 42.38
CA ASN A 20 24.71 44.86 42.59
C ASN A 20 23.97 45.49 41.39
N ILE A 21 23.33 44.66 40.58
CA ILE A 21 22.42 45.08 39.52
C ILE A 21 21.07 44.50 39.90
N HIS A 22 20.06 45.37 39.89
CA HIS A 22 18.67 45.09 40.20
C HIS A 22 18.20 43.74 39.67
N VAL A 23 17.52 42.97 40.53
CA VAL A 23 16.63 41.85 40.17
C VAL A 23 15.83 42.29 38.94
N SER A 24 16.03 41.62 37.79
CA SER A 24 15.28 41.95 36.60
C SER A 24 13.81 41.61 36.84
N ALA A 25 12.95 42.59 36.60
CA ALA A 25 11.50 42.40 36.54
C ALA A 25 11.16 41.25 35.58
N SER A 26 10.07 40.55 35.87
CA SER A 26 9.31 39.65 34.98
C SER A 26 9.56 39.82 33.46
N ASP A 27 9.64 38.69 32.76
CA ASP A 27 9.87 38.66 31.31
C ASP A 27 8.54 38.62 30.56
N THR A 28 8.27 39.67 29.79
CA THR A 28 7.12 39.72 28.88
C THR A 28 7.46 38.99 27.57
N ASP A 29 6.60 38.07 27.14
CA ASP A 29 6.71 37.40 25.83
C ASP A 29 5.38 37.47 25.05
N TYR A 30 5.41 37.14 23.77
CA TYR A 30 4.28 37.27 22.86
C TYR A 30 4.13 36.06 21.95
N ILE A 31 2.89 35.62 21.73
CA ILE A 31 2.53 34.75 20.60
C ILE A 31 1.84 35.59 19.55
N TYR A 32 2.24 35.40 18.29
CA TYR A 32 1.68 36.10 17.15
C TYR A 32 0.83 35.16 16.31
N PHE A 33 -0.29 35.66 15.82
CA PHE A 33 -1.10 35.00 14.80
C PHE A 33 -1.26 35.95 13.61
N ASN A 34 -0.89 35.51 12.40
CA ASN A 34 -0.88 36.35 11.20
C ASN A 34 -0.19 37.72 11.37
N GLY A 35 0.89 37.78 12.15
CA GLY A 35 1.67 38.99 12.41
C GLY A 35 1.06 39.96 13.44
N GLN A 36 -0.09 39.64 14.03
CA GLN A 36 -0.70 40.40 15.13
C GLN A 36 -0.40 39.74 16.47
N LYS A 37 -0.19 40.54 17.52
CA LYS A 37 -0.06 40.04 18.90
C LYS A 37 -1.36 39.37 19.30
N PHE A 38 -1.32 38.05 19.48
CA PHE A 38 -2.47 37.25 19.85
C PHE A 38 -2.53 37.06 21.37
N ILE A 39 -1.39 36.72 21.97
CA ILE A 39 -1.25 36.55 23.42
C ILE A 39 -0.05 37.34 23.92
N GLU A 40 -0.19 37.89 25.11
CA GLU A 40 0.86 38.53 25.88
C GLU A 40 1.04 37.75 27.19
N PHE A 41 2.23 37.18 27.37
CA PHE A 41 2.63 36.45 28.58
C PHE A 41 3.43 37.35 29.50
N GLU A 42 3.17 37.24 30.80
CA GLU A 42 4.10 37.70 31.84
C GLU A 42 4.54 36.51 32.69
N PHE A 43 5.80 36.09 32.53
CA PHE A 43 6.38 35.03 33.35
C PHE A 43 6.97 35.63 34.62
N LEU A 44 6.37 35.30 35.76
CA LEU A 44 6.80 35.81 37.05
C LEU A 44 7.98 35.02 37.58
N ASN A 45 9.07 35.72 37.90
CA ASN A 45 10.26 35.11 38.48
C ASN A 45 10.05 34.82 39.97
N GLU A 46 10.96 34.04 40.56
CA GLU A 46 10.91 33.71 41.98
C GLU A 46 10.80 34.96 42.86
N GLY A 47 9.81 34.97 43.77
CA GLY A 47 9.51 36.07 44.67
C GLY A 47 8.56 37.14 44.10
N GLU A 48 8.21 37.10 42.82
CA GLU A 48 7.27 38.03 42.18
C GLU A 48 5.83 37.50 42.26
N PHE A 49 4.89 38.31 42.77
CA PHE A 49 3.47 37.99 42.97
C PHE A 49 3.19 36.60 43.58
N GLY A 50 4.08 36.17 44.50
CA GLY A 50 3.99 34.89 45.20
C GLY A 50 4.45 33.68 44.38
N SER A 51 5.13 33.86 43.25
CA SER A 51 5.85 32.79 42.55
C SER A 51 6.97 32.25 43.43
N GLN A 52 7.05 30.93 43.57
CA GLN A 52 7.98 30.27 44.48
C GLN A 52 9.24 29.74 43.79
N TYR A 53 9.27 29.68 42.46
CA TYR A 53 10.47 29.32 41.68
C TYR A 53 10.46 29.96 40.29
N THR A 54 11.60 30.04 39.62
CA THR A 54 11.64 30.57 38.24
C THR A 54 11.39 29.47 37.22
N LEU A 55 10.37 29.63 36.37
CA LEU A 55 10.07 28.66 35.31
C LEU A 55 11.24 28.56 34.32
N SER A 56 11.72 27.34 34.07
CA SER A 56 12.85 27.10 33.17
C SER A 56 12.55 27.48 31.72
N GLU A 57 13.60 27.76 30.93
CA GLU A 57 13.45 28.09 29.51
C GLU A 57 12.73 26.99 28.71
N LEU A 58 12.99 25.71 29.03
CA LEU A 58 12.31 24.57 28.41
C LEU A 58 10.79 24.64 28.61
N LEU A 59 10.34 24.95 29.83
CA LEU A 59 8.92 25.04 30.17
C LEU A 59 8.29 26.36 29.68
N ARG A 60 9.06 27.45 29.56
CA ARG A 60 8.60 28.69 28.89
C ARG A 60 8.34 28.45 27.40
N GLU A 61 9.24 27.76 26.70
CA GLU A 61 9.03 27.37 25.30
C GLU A 61 7.92 26.31 25.15
N GLY A 62 7.79 25.40 26.13
CA GLY A 62 6.65 24.49 26.23
C GLY A 62 5.31 25.25 26.35
N THR A 63 5.27 26.31 27.14
CA THR A 63 4.09 27.18 27.34
C THR A 63 3.68 27.83 26.02
N LYS A 64 4.65 28.36 25.28
CA LYS A 64 4.45 28.96 23.96
C LYS A 64 3.93 27.96 22.94
N SER A 65 4.46 26.74 22.97
CA SER A 65 4.04 25.64 22.09
C SER A 65 2.62 25.16 22.41
N ALA A 66 2.30 24.96 23.69
CA ALA A 66 0.96 24.64 24.17
C ALA A 66 -0.07 25.69 23.76
N THR A 67 0.34 26.94 23.80
CA THR A 67 -0.51 28.09 23.47
C THR A 67 -0.72 28.27 21.97
N SER A 68 0.30 27.97 21.16
CA SER A 68 0.22 28.06 19.71
C SER A 68 -0.88 27.16 19.13
N TYR A 69 -1.16 26.02 19.79
CA TYR A 69 -2.32 25.16 19.50
C TYR A 69 -3.65 25.94 19.52
N TRP A 70 -3.91 26.70 20.59
CA TRP A 70 -5.10 27.54 20.71
C TRP A 70 -5.12 28.68 19.72
N SER A 71 -3.96 29.29 19.41
CA SER A 71 -3.88 30.32 18.37
C SER A 71 -4.28 29.79 16.99
N GLY A 72 -3.97 28.53 16.68
CA GLY A 72 -4.40 27.88 15.45
C GLY A 72 -5.91 27.62 15.40
N ILE A 73 -6.50 27.22 16.53
CA ILE A 73 -7.94 26.91 16.63
C ILE A 73 -8.79 28.18 16.56
N LEU A 74 -8.45 29.16 17.39
CA LEU A 74 -9.25 30.37 17.56
C LEU A 74 -8.91 31.39 16.44
N GLY A 75 -7.63 31.55 16.11
CA GLY A 75 -7.09 32.60 15.23
C GLY A 75 -7.86 32.85 13.93
N PRO A 76 -8.17 31.82 13.12
CA PRO A 76 -8.75 31.99 11.79
C PRO A 76 -10.11 32.71 11.74
N GLN A 77 -10.93 32.61 12.79
CA GLN A 77 -12.30 33.15 12.82
C GLN A 77 -12.51 34.17 13.96
N LEU A 78 -11.45 34.48 14.70
CA LEU A 78 -11.49 35.34 15.88
C LEU A 78 -11.84 36.81 15.59
N LYS A 79 -12.55 37.43 16.54
CA LYS A 79 -12.96 38.85 16.52
C LYS A 79 -12.36 39.67 17.67
N PHE A 80 -11.19 39.29 18.17
CA PHE A 80 -10.60 39.89 19.38
C PHE A 80 -10.23 41.38 19.20
N SER A 81 -10.32 42.15 20.29
CA SER A 81 -10.01 43.59 20.30
C SER A 81 -8.62 43.93 20.83
N SER A 82 -7.98 43.01 21.56
CA SER A 82 -6.71 43.18 22.26
C SER A 82 -6.06 41.81 22.53
N PRO A 83 -4.72 41.72 22.65
CA PRO A 83 -4.07 40.45 22.99
C PRO A 83 -4.64 39.87 24.28
N TRP A 84 -4.76 38.54 24.34
CA TRP A 84 -5.12 37.86 25.58
C TRP A 84 -3.95 37.88 26.55
N GLN A 85 -4.15 38.51 27.71
CA GLN A 85 -3.11 38.71 28.72
C GLN A 85 -3.13 37.56 29.72
N ILE A 86 -2.02 36.82 29.79
CA ILE A 86 -1.85 35.63 30.63
C ILE A 86 -0.63 35.82 31.53
N PHE A 87 -0.83 35.64 32.82
CA PHE A 87 0.24 35.59 33.80
C PHE A 87 0.55 34.15 34.16
N VAL A 88 1.83 33.81 34.20
CA VAL A 88 2.28 32.48 34.63
C VAL A 88 2.97 32.61 35.98
N LYS A 89 2.36 32.00 36.99
CA LYS A 89 2.86 31.91 38.37
C LYS A 89 3.32 30.48 38.65
N THR A 90 4.25 30.33 39.58
CA THR A 90 4.84 29.04 39.95
C THR A 90 4.68 28.73 41.44
N GLN A 91 4.48 27.45 41.79
CA GLN A 91 4.39 27.00 43.19
C GLN A 91 5.28 25.77 43.43
N ALA A 92 6.18 25.89 44.39
CA ALA A 92 7.11 24.82 44.74
C ALA A 92 6.41 23.76 45.59
N ASN A 93 6.81 22.51 45.41
CA ASN A 93 6.25 21.35 46.12
C ASN A 93 4.73 21.19 46.02
N PHE A 94 4.16 21.56 44.86
CA PHE A 94 2.73 21.48 44.58
C PHE A 94 2.54 20.67 43.31
N GLN A 95 1.92 19.50 43.40
CA GLN A 95 1.85 18.53 42.31
C GLN A 95 0.60 18.74 41.45
N ASN A 96 0.34 19.99 41.08
CA ASN A 96 -0.83 20.33 40.28
C ASN A 96 -0.57 21.58 39.43
N ALA A 97 -1.42 21.80 38.45
CA ALA A 97 -1.55 23.07 37.76
C ALA A 97 -2.95 23.65 38.03
N GLY A 98 -3.17 24.90 37.65
CA GLY A 98 -4.49 25.49 37.78
C GLY A 98 -4.60 26.79 37.00
N ALA A 99 -5.81 27.08 36.52
CA ALA A 99 -6.09 28.32 35.85
C ALA A 99 -7.36 29.00 36.36
N LEU A 100 -7.31 30.33 36.37
CA LEU A 100 -8.43 31.18 36.72
C LEU A 100 -8.36 32.48 35.92
N THR A 101 -9.50 33.14 35.78
CA THR A 101 -9.60 34.39 35.04
C THR A 101 -10.25 35.46 35.89
N TYR A 102 -9.60 36.62 35.95
CA TYR A 102 -10.13 37.80 36.61
C TYR A 102 -10.74 38.74 35.57
N SER A 103 -12.04 38.98 35.70
CA SER A 103 -12.78 39.93 34.89
C SER A 103 -13.15 41.15 35.72
N LEU A 104 -12.76 42.33 35.24
CA LEU A 104 -12.93 43.59 35.96
C LEU A 104 -13.96 44.44 35.24
N LYS A 105 -15.02 44.85 35.95
CA LYS A 105 -15.93 45.91 35.52
C LYS A 105 -15.58 47.18 36.28
N GLY A 106 -14.78 48.05 35.66
CA GLY A 106 -14.16 49.18 36.33
C GLY A 106 -13.01 48.73 37.24
N LYS A 107 -13.27 48.62 38.54
CA LYS A 107 -12.31 48.12 39.54
C LYS A 107 -12.78 46.87 40.27
N LYS A 108 -14.00 46.41 39.99
CA LYS A 108 -14.62 45.30 40.73
C LYS A 108 -14.49 44.02 39.93
N VAL A 109 -14.04 42.96 40.58
CA VAL A 109 -14.06 41.61 40.00
C VAL A 109 -15.51 41.14 39.86
N ILE A 110 -15.82 40.53 38.72
CA ILE A 110 -17.16 40.00 38.41
C ILE A 110 -17.06 38.56 37.91
N THR A 111 -18.22 37.90 37.83
CA THR A 111 -18.32 36.47 37.47
C THR A 111 -18.19 36.18 35.97
N ASP A 112 -18.68 37.03 35.07
CA ASP A 112 -18.57 36.77 33.63
C ASP A 112 -17.10 36.70 33.19
N ASN A 113 -16.74 35.81 32.28
CA ASN A 113 -15.38 35.68 31.77
C ASN A 113 -15.14 36.67 30.60
N TYR A 114 -14.52 37.82 30.90
CA TYR A 114 -14.27 38.89 29.93
C TYR A 114 -13.24 38.53 28.87
N PRO A 115 -12.11 37.86 29.18
CA PRO A 115 -11.23 37.30 28.16
C PRO A 115 -11.94 36.36 27.19
N ALA A 116 -12.80 35.46 27.68
CA ALA A 116 -13.60 34.59 26.81
C ALA A 116 -14.56 35.41 25.92
N LEU A 117 -15.33 36.34 26.48
CA LEU A 117 -16.23 37.22 25.71
C LEU A 117 -15.47 38.07 24.68
N MET A 118 -14.27 38.54 25.01
CA MET A 118 -13.39 39.26 24.08
C MET A 118 -13.05 38.37 22.88
N MET A 119 -12.73 37.11 23.10
CA MET A 119 -12.44 36.16 22.03
C MET A 119 -13.69 35.78 21.22
N GLN A 120 -14.80 35.48 21.89
CA GLN A 120 -16.04 35.03 21.25
C GLN A 120 -16.72 36.12 20.41
N ASN A 121 -16.86 37.34 20.95
CA ASN A 121 -17.68 38.39 20.35
C ASN A 121 -16.99 39.76 20.21
N GLY A 122 -15.69 39.85 20.51
CA GLY A 122 -14.93 41.08 20.33
C GLY A 122 -15.20 42.15 21.39
N LYS A 123 -15.65 41.74 22.59
CA LYS A 123 -15.78 42.64 23.74
C LYS A 123 -14.47 43.42 23.93
N LYS A 124 -14.58 44.75 23.91
CA LYS A 124 -13.43 45.64 24.11
C LYS A 124 -12.98 45.60 25.57
N LEU A 125 -11.71 45.27 25.78
CA LEU A 125 -11.05 45.30 27.08
C LEU A 125 -9.93 46.35 27.08
N ASN A 126 -9.79 47.05 28.20
CA ASN A 126 -8.66 47.91 28.46
C ASN A 126 -7.46 47.03 28.84
N ALA A 127 -6.31 47.31 28.25
CA ALA A 127 -5.07 46.59 28.54
C ALA A 127 -4.68 46.77 30.01
N TYR A 128 -4.43 45.65 30.68
CA TYR A 128 -3.92 45.62 32.04
C TYR A 128 -2.40 45.71 32.01
N ASP A 129 -1.80 46.65 32.75
CA ASP A 129 -0.34 46.75 32.85
C ASP A 129 0.20 45.67 33.80
N MET A 130 0.56 44.54 33.20
CA MET A 130 0.96 43.32 33.91
C MET A 130 2.20 43.52 34.80
N LYS A 131 3.08 44.46 34.44
CA LYS A 131 4.30 44.76 35.20
C LYS A 131 4.03 45.40 36.56
N LYS A 132 2.84 45.99 36.76
CA LYS A 132 2.45 46.48 38.08
C LYS A 132 2.27 45.37 39.10
N LEU A 133 1.98 44.13 38.65
CA LEU A 133 1.84 42.98 39.52
C LEU A 133 3.18 42.27 39.79
N ALA A 134 4.10 42.28 38.83
CA ALA A 134 5.41 41.63 38.97
C ALA A 134 6.24 42.16 40.16
N GLY A 135 6.19 43.47 40.43
CA GLY A 135 6.92 44.07 41.56
C GLY A 135 6.31 43.82 42.95
N ILE A 136 5.17 43.12 43.04
CA ILE A 136 4.39 42.94 44.26
C ILE A 136 4.76 41.60 44.90
N ARG A 137 5.17 41.57 46.17
CA ARG A 137 5.43 40.33 46.92
C ARG A 137 4.24 39.96 47.80
N ILE A 138 3.78 38.71 47.72
CA ILE A 138 2.77 38.18 48.65
C ILE A 138 3.45 37.83 49.97
N PRO A 139 2.92 38.24 51.13
CA PRO A 139 3.48 37.83 52.42
C PRO A 139 3.36 36.31 52.65
N ASP A 140 4.49 35.66 52.99
CA ASP A 140 4.58 34.21 53.17
C ASP A 140 3.77 33.67 54.37
N ASN A 141 3.28 34.55 55.26
CA ASN A 141 2.58 34.19 56.49
C ASN A 141 1.05 34.14 56.36
N LEU A 142 0.51 34.39 55.17
CA LEU A 142 -0.92 34.32 54.88
C LEU A 142 -1.34 32.88 54.57
N SER A 143 -2.52 32.48 55.03
CA SER A 143 -3.15 31.25 54.56
C SER A 143 -3.39 31.31 53.05
N GLU A 144 -3.54 30.17 52.39
CA GLU A 144 -3.76 30.13 50.94
C GLU A 144 -4.99 30.94 50.51
N GLU A 145 -6.09 30.84 51.26
CA GLU A 145 -7.30 31.65 51.04
C GLU A 145 -7.04 33.15 51.21
N GLU A 146 -6.23 33.53 52.21
CA GLU A 146 -5.80 34.92 52.41
C GLU A 146 -4.90 35.41 51.29
N GLN A 147 -4.02 34.56 50.74
CA GLN A 147 -3.17 34.89 49.60
C GLN A 147 -4.01 35.14 48.34
N PHE A 148 -5.01 34.31 48.05
CA PHE A 148 -5.92 34.53 46.92
C PHE A 148 -6.72 35.83 47.05
N LYS A 149 -7.30 36.11 48.23
CA LYS A 149 -7.98 37.39 48.50
C LYS A 149 -7.03 38.58 48.37
N TRP A 150 -5.78 38.41 48.77
CA TRP A 150 -4.75 39.43 48.65
C TRP A 150 -4.37 39.70 47.20
N MET A 151 -4.24 38.66 46.38
CA MET A 151 -4.00 38.77 44.94
C MET A 151 -5.16 39.50 44.26
N GLU A 152 -6.40 39.08 44.51
CA GLU A 152 -7.60 39.70 43.94
C GLU A 152 -7.64 41.20 44.26
N LYS A 153 -7.41 41.57 45.53
CA LYS A 153 -7.36 42.98 45.94
C LYS A 153 -6.27 43.77 45.23
N ASN A 154 -5.09 43.18 45.01
CA ASN A 154 -4.02 43.85 44.26
C ASN A 154 -4.36 44.01 42.78
N ILE A 155 -5.11 43.07 42.20
CA ILE A 155 -5.64 43.17 40.85
C ILE A 155 -6.67 44.30 40.75
N GLU A 156 -7.61 44.39 41.69
CA GLU A 156 -8.61 45.48 41.74
C GLU A 156 -7.96 46.85 41.93
N ASN A 157 -6.96 46.96 42.81
CA ASN A 157 -6.26 48.22 43.09
C ASN A 157 -5.48 48.77 41.89
N ASN A 158 -4.95 47.87 41.06
CA ASN A 158 -4.13 48.21 39.89
C ASN A 158 -4.92 48.20 38.56
N ALA A 159 -6.24 47.98 38.61
CA ALA A 159 -7.10 47.97 37.44
C ALA A 159 -6.95 49.25 36.58
N PRO A 160 -6.89 49.13 35.23
CA PRO A 160 -6.66 50.25 34.32
C PRO A 160 -7.83 51.25 34.22
N GLY A 161 -8.94 50.99 34.93
CA GLY A 161 -10.23 51.66 34.74
C GLY A 161 -10.96 51.14 33.50
N GLY A 162 -12.30 51.15 33.50
CA GLY A 162 -13.11 50.50 32.45
C GLY A 162 -13.14 48.97 32.58
N ASP A 163 -13.61 48.27 31.54
CA ASP A 163 -13.65 46.81 31.54
C ASP A 163 -12.26 46.24 31.20
N ALA A 164 -11.75 45.31 31.99
CA ALA A 164 -10.46 44.65 31.76
C ALA A 164 -10.56 43.15 32.08
N GLY A 165 -9.62 42.34 31.59
CA GLY A 165 -9.59 40.91 31.84
C GLY A 165 -8.19 40.35 31.72
N LEU A 166 -7.82 39.44 32.63
CA LEU A 166 -6.55 38.74 32.64
C LEU A 166 -6.75 37.29 33.09
N SER A 167 -5.96 36.37 32.54
CA SER A 167 -5.92 34.99 33.00
C SER A 167 -4.65 34.72 33.79
N LEU A 168 -4.74 33.88 34.81
CA LEU A 168 -3.63 33.43 35.63
C LEU A 168 -3.53 31.91 35.52
N VAL A 169 -2.35 31.42 35.15
CA VAL A 169 -2.01 30.00 35.13
C VAL A 169 -0.94 29.75 36.19
N LEU A 170 -1.22 28.81 37.08
CA LEU A 170 -0.34 28.33 38.13
C LEU A 170 0.31 27.03 37.69
N ILE A 171 1.65 26.95 37.77
CA ILE A 171 2.42 25.76 37.45
C ILE A 171 3.13 25.24 38.70
N GLY A 172 2.73 24.06 39.15
CA GLY A 172 3.38 23.33 40.23
C GLY A 172 4.72 22.70 39.86
N GLN A 173 5.48 22.29 40.87
CA GLN A 173 6.69 21.47 40.74
C GLN A 173 6.39 20.00 41.05
N HIS A 174 7.05 19.09 40.32
CA HIS A 174 6.96 17.64 40.55
C HIS A 174 5.54 17.07 40.39
N SER A 175 4.73 17.66 39.49
CA SER A 175 3.39 17.13 39.15
C SER A 175 3.47 15.68 38.63
N GLY A 176 4.54 15.34 37.89
CA GLY A 176 4.95 13.96 37.67
C GLY A 176 6.32 13.68 38.28
N ALA A 177 6.78 12.45 38.11
CA ALA A 177 8.10 12.05 38.59
C ALA A 177 9.21 12.56 37.67
N GLU A 178 10.39 12.79 38.25
CA GLU A 178 11.57 13.18 37.50
C GLU A 178 11.95 12.12 36.47
N ARG A 179 12.30 12.61 35.28
CA ARG A 179 12.75 11.78 34.16
C ARG A 179 14.02 12.36 33.58
N THR A 180 14.90 11.49 33.11
CA THR A 180 16.13 11.92 32.43
C THR A 180 15.84 12.15 30.94
N GLY A 181 16.29 13.28 30.41
CA GLY A 181 16.17 13.59 28.98
C GLY A 181 16.13 15.09 28.70
N ALA A 182 16.42 15.48 27.45
CA ALA A 182 16.43 16.89 27.05
C ALA A 182 15.04 17.57 27.09
N LYS A 183 13.97 16.78 27.18
CA LYS A 183 12.57 17.22 27.25
C LYS A 183 11.99 17.20 28.67
N ALA A 184 12.79 16.88 29.69
CA ALA A 184 12.33 16.71 31.05
C ALA A 184 12.89 17.77 32.01
N LYS A 185 12.05 18.34 32.87
CA LYS A 185 12.47 19.30 33.90
C LYS A 185 11.44 19.41 35.02
N ASP A 186 11.88 19.31 36.28
CA ASP A 186 11.05 19.55 37.48
C ASP A 186 9.77 18.67 37.52
N GLY A 187 9.89 17.41 37.07
CA GLY A 187 8.78 16.44 36.96
C GLY A 187 7.88 16.58 35.71
N TRP A 188 8.20 17.53 34.83
CA TRP A 188 7.45 17.81 33.59
C TRP A 188 8.14 17.25 32.35
N TRP A 189 7.35 16.81 31.36
CA TRP A 189 7.75 16.39 30.03
C TRP A 189 7.19 17.33 28.97
N VAL A 190 8.06 17.84 28.08
CA VAL A 190 7.67 18.77 27.02
C VAL A 190 7.71 18.10 25.65
N ASP A 191 6.53 17.75 25.13
CA ASP A 191 6.35 17.28 23.76
C ASP A 191 5.06 17.80 23.14
N ALA A 192 5.17 18.69 22.15
CA ALA A 192 4.00 19.30 21.51
C ALA A 192 3.54 18.57 20.24
N ASP A 193 4.35 17.63 19.74
CA ASP A 193 4.28 17.10 18.38
C ASP A 193 3.70 15.69 18.31
N THR A 194 2.96 15.26 19.33
CA THR A 194 2.32 13.95 19.42
C THR A 194 0.89 14.10 19.89
N ILE A 195 -0.02 13.24 19.40
CA ILE A 195 -1.42 13.19 19.83
C ILE A 195 -1.67 12.22 21.01
N LEU A 196 -0.65 11.43 21.32
CA LEU A 196 -0.61 10.44 22.38
C LEU A 196 0.56 10.79 23.32
N PRO A 197 0.33 10.95 24.63
CA PRO A 197 1.39 11.31 25.57
C PRO A 197 2.52 10.26 25.61
N THR A 198 3.77 10.72 25.62
CA THR A 198 5.00 9.88 25.68
C THR A 198 5.81 10.14 26.94
N ASN A 199 5.16 10.69 27.96
CA ASN A 199 5.71 11.24 29.19
C ASN A 199 6.09 10.16 30.22
N GLU A 200 5.48 8.98 30.17
CA GLU A 200 5.72 7.82 31.05
C GLU A 200 5.52 8.16 32.55
N GLN A 201 6.59 8.47 33.29
CA GLN A 201 6.49 8.85 34.71
C GLN A 201 6.37 10.37 34.96
N ALA A 202 6.84 11.20 34.04
CA ALA A 202 6.72 12.66 34.13
C ALA A 202 5.30 13.09 33.70
N ALA A 203 4.84 14.29 34.08
CA ALA A 203 3.57 14.83 33.62
C ALA A 203 3.74 15.53 32.27
N ASP A 204 2.76 15.42 31.35
CA ASP A 204 2.78 16.05 30.04
C ASP A 204 2.46 17.55 30.15
N PHE A 205 3.52 18.37 30.17
CA PHE A 205 3.38 19.80 30.41
C PHE A 205 2.56 20.51 29.34
N VAL A 206 2.71 20.10 28.08
CA VAL A 206 2.04 20.76 26.95
C VAL A 206 0.54 20.48 26.99
N GLY A 207 0.14 19.24 27.24
CA GLY A 207 -1.24 18.82 27.46
C GLY A 207 -1.85 19.52 28.66
N THR A 208 -1.19 19.47 29.82
CA THR A 208 -1.66 20.15 31.04
C THR A 208 -1.82 21.65 30.81
N PHE A 209 -0.87 22.33 30.18
CA PHE A 209 -1.04 23.76 29.91
C PHE A 209 -2.20 24.04 28.93
N ARG A 210 -2.44 23.17 27.93
CA ARG A 210 -3.62 23.29 27.05
C ARG A 210 -4.93 23.12 27.83
N HIS A 211 -4.97 22.20 28.78
CA HIS A 211 -6.09 21.98 29.70
C HIS A 211 -6.39 23.25 30.52
N GLU A 212 -5.37 23.81 31.16
CA GLU A 212 -5.50 25.03 31.96
C GLU A 212 -6.01 26.23 31.15
N LEU A 213 -5.54 26.37 29.90
CA LEU A 213 -6.06 27.38 29.00
C LEU A 213 -7.55 27.16 28.65
N GLY A 214 -8.03 25.91 28.64
CA GLY A 214 -9.46 25.60 28.49
C GLY A 214 -10.31 26.20 29.63
N HIS A 215 -9.85 26.07 30.88
CA HIS A 215 -10.48 26.72 32.03
C HIS A 215 -10.45 28.23 31.91
N ALA A 216 -9.29 28.80 31.54
CA ALA A 216 -9.14 30.23 31.35
C ALA A 216 -10.07 30.79 30.23
N LEU A 217 -10.39 29.97 29.24
CA LEU A 217 -11.33 30.27 28.15
C LEU A 217 -12.80 30.05 28.51
N GLY A 218 -13.13 29.70 29.75
CA GLY A 218 -14.51 29.69 30.25
C GLY A 218 -15.13 28.31 30.47
N ILE A 219 -14.36 27.22 30.36
CA ILE A 219 -14.78 25.91 30.86
C ILE A 219 -14.61 25.91 32.39
N ILE A 220 -15.45 26.66 33.09
CA ILE A 220 -15.35 26.79 34.55
C ILE A 220 -16.72 27.11 35.15
N ILE A 221 -17.00 26.52 36.32
CA ILE A 221 -18.24 26.79 37.03
C ILE A 221 -18.22 28.16 37.73
N ALA A 222 -19.30 28.91 37.56
CA ALA A 222 -19.61 30.10 38.32
C ALA A 222 -20.55 29.78 39.50
N ARG A 223 -19.99 29.58 40.70
CA ARG A 223 -20.75 29.28 41.92
C ARG A 223 -20.37 30.19 43.10
N LYS A 224 -21.30 30.33 44.05
CA LYS A 224 -21.12 31.05 45.32
C LYS A 224 -21.58 30.17 46.48
N THR A 225 -20.90 30.26 47.61
CA THR A 225 -21.31 29.69 48.90
C THR A 225 -22.61 30.33 49.38
N CYS A 226 -23.53 29.55 49.97
CA CYS A 226 -24.80 30.09 50.46
C CYS A 226 -25.32 29.41 51.73
N ASP A 227 -26.29 30.04 52.40
CA ASP A 227 -27.06 29.45 53.50
C ASP A 227 -28.26 28.61 53.01
N TRP A 228 -29.01 28.02 53.95
CA TRP A 228 -30.22 27.24 53.69
C TRP A 228 -31.39 28.07 53.09
N ASP A 229 -31.27 29.39 53.11
CA ASP A 229 -32.18 30.33 52.47
C ASP A 229 -31.72 30.76 51.07
N GLY A 230 -30.53 30.33 50.64
CA GLY A 230 -29.95 30.66 49.35
C GLY A 230 -29.30 32.05 49.31
N ASN A 231 -29.08 32.68 50.47
CA ASN A 231 -28.33 33.92 50.58
C ASN A 231 -26.83 33.63 50.51
N VAL A 232 -26.07 34.47 49.80
CA VAL A 232 -24.62 34.31 49.67
C VAL A 232 -23.94 34.55 51.03
N THR A 233 -23.01 33.69 51.40
CA THR A 233 -22.28 33.77 52.68
C THR A 233 -20.77 33.72 52.46
N GLU A 234 -19.99 34.42 53.29
CA GLU A 234 -18.53 34.33 53.26
C GLU A 234 -17.97 33.06 53.93
N LYS A 235 -18.81 32.36 54.70
CA LYS A 235 -18.46 31.10 55.37
C LYS A 235 -19.22 29.95 54.76
N ASP A 236 -18.54 28.82 54.65
CA ASP A 236 -19.13 27.57 54.21
C ASP A 236 -20.23 27.11 55.18
N VAL A 237 -21.37 26.74 54.62
CA VAL A 237 -22.48 26.10 55.34
C VAL A 237 -22.56 24.67 54.85
N SER A 238 -22.09 23.72 55.66
CA SER A 238 -22.04 22.31 55.27
C SER A 238 -23.19 21.49 55.86
N TYR A 239 -23.54 20.38 55.22
CA TYR A 239 -24.51 19.40 55.69
C TYR A 239 -24.04 17.97 55.47
N GLY A 240 -24.44 17.05 56.35
CA GLY A 240 -23.85 15.71 56.45
C GLY A 240 -22.80 15.63 57.58
N GLU A 241 -22.15 14.49 57.72
CA GLU A 241 -21.17 14.23 58.79
C GLU A 241 -19.80 13.82 58.24
N GLY A 242 -18.74 14.22 58.95
CA GLY A 242 -17.36 13.81 58.65
C GLY A 242 -16.86 14.28 57.28
N LYS A 243 -16.00 13.47 56.66
CA LYS A 243 -15.42 13.73 55.32
C LYS A 243 -16.43 13.68 54.16
N SER A 244 -17.70 13.38 54.44
CA SER A 244 -18.77 13.35 53.45
C SER A 244 -19.70 14.55 53.55
N ALA A 245 -19.39 15.51 54.44
CA ALA A 245 -20.15 16.74 54.63
C ALA A 245 -20.01 17.65 53.41
N LYS A 246 -21.13 17.98 52.78
CA LYS A 246 -21.21 18.77 51.54
C LYS A 246 -21.40 20.25 51.85
N VAL A 247 -20.65 21.13 51.21
CA VAL A 247 -20.84 22.60 51.30
C VAL A 247 -22.03 23.02 50.44
N LEU A 248 -22.89 23.91 50.97
CA LEU A 248 -24.00 24.50 50.23
C LEU A 248 -23.51 25.55 49.24
N TYR A 249 -23.81 25.31 47.98
CA TYR A 249 -23.54 26.23 46.89
C TYR A 249 -24.80 26.63 46.16
N LYS A 250 -24.71 27.74 45.45
CA LYS A 250 -25.63 28.13 44.39
C LYS A 250 -24.85 28.56 43.16
N PHE A 251 -25.43 28.38 41.99
CA PHE A 251 -24.94 29.07 40.80
C PHE A 251 -24.96 30.57 41.04
N ALA A 252 -23.93 31.27 40.57
CA ALA A 252 -23.82 32.71 40.75
C ALA A 252 -25.06 33.41 40.15
N ASP A 253 -25.59 34.39 40.88
CA ASP A 253 -26.82 35.11 40.56
C ASP A 253 -26.61 36.26 39.56
N ASP A 254 -25.35 36.67 39.38
CA ASP A 254 -24.89 37.75 38.53
C ASP A 254 -24.24 37.28 37.21
N ILE A 255 -24.45 36.02 36.82
CA ILE A 255 -24.08 35.52 35.49
C ILE A 255 -24.92 36.28 34.45
N THR A 256 -24.25 37.05 33.58
CA THR A 256 -24.93 37.76 32.48
C THR A 256 -24.62 37.17 31.11
N ASP A 257 -23.53 36.40 30.99
CA ASP A 257 -23.25 35.60 29.81
C ASP A 257 -24.22 34.41 29.71
N LYS A 258 -24.98 34.38 28.62
CA LYS A 258 -25.96 33.32 28.33
C LYS A 258 -25.32 32.01 27.89
N ASN A 259 -24.08 32.06 27.40
CA ASN A 259 -23.32 30.90 26.97
C ASN A 259 -22.34 30.42 28.06
N SER A 260 -22.44 30.95 29.27
CA SER A 260 -21.60 30.53 30.39
C SER A 260 -21.70 29.02 30.60
N TRP A 261 -20.55 28.35 30.82
CA TRP A 261 -20.45 26.92 31.10
C TRP A 261 -21.50 26.43 32.11
N SER A 262 -21.67 27.16 33.22
CA SER A 262 -22.66 26.82 34.24
C SER A 262 -24.09 26.68 33.74
N LEU A 263 -24.51 27.43 32.71
CA LEU A 263 -25.88 27.40 32.20
C LEU A 263 -26.15 26.22 31.25
N HIS A 264 -25.08 25.55 30.81
CA HIS A 264 -25.15 24.31 30.04
C HIS A 264 -25.20 23.05 30.92
N LEU A 265 -24.96 23.20 32.23
CA LEU A 265 -25.02 22.07 33.16
C LEU A 265 -26.46 21.62 33.40
N VAL A 266 -26.64 20.31 33.37
CA VAL A 266 -27.89 19.60 33.62
C VAL A 266 -27.65 18.63 34.76
N ASP A 267 -28.58 18.61 35.73
CA ASP A 267 -28.52 17.71 36.87
C ASP A 267 -28.95 16.28 36.51
N LYS A 268 -28.89 15.35 37.47
CA LYS A 268 -29.27 13.95 37.22
C LYS A 268 -30.75 13.75 36.86
N ASN A 269 -31.60 14.74 37.13
CA ASN A 269 -33.04 14.71 36.85
C ASN A 269 -33.39 15.39 35.52
N GLY A 270 -32.41 15.91 34.79
CA GLY A 270 -32.64 16.64 33.54
C GLY A 270 -32.97 18.13 33.73
N ASN A 271 -32.77 18.69 34.93
CA ASN A 271 -32.98 20.12 35.17
C ASN A 271 -31.74 20.91 34.75
N HIS A 272 -31.93 21.90 33.88
CA HIS A 272 -30.88 22.87 33.57
C HIS A 272 -30.60 23.78 34.76
N ALA A 273 -29.31 24.04 35.00
CA ALA A 273 -28.84 25.06 35.91
C ALA A 273 -29.35 26.45 35.51
N LYS A 274 -29.55 27.30 36.53
CA LYS A 274 -30.03 28.68 36.36
C LYS A 274 -29.28 29.60 37.33
N PRO A 275 -29.14 30.90 37.00
CA PRO A 275 -28.56 31.86 37.94
C PRO A 275 -29.28 31.82 39.29
N GLY A 276 -28.51 31.70 40.37
CA GLY A 276 -29.02 31.64 41.74
C GLY A 276 -29.61 30.30 42.19
N MET A 277 -29.69 29.29 41.33
CA MET A 277 -30.22 27.97 41.68
C MET A 277 -29.27 27.23 42.64
N MET A 278 -29.81 26.70 43.74
CA MET A 278 -29.01 25.99 44.75
C MET A 278 -28.57 24.61 44.22
N ILE A 279 -27.32 24.25 44.52
CA ILE A 279 -26.68 22.97 44.16
C ILE A 279 -26.68 22.10 45.41
N VAL A 280 -27.36 20.95 45.35
CA VAL A 280 -27.55 20.07 46.50
C VAL A 280 -27.54 18.59 46.08
N THR A 281 -27.32 17.72 47.04
CA THR A 281 -27.64 16.29 46.92
C THR A 281 -29.13 16.06 47.23
N THR A 282 -29.63 14.85 46.96
CA THR A 282 -30.98 14.41 47.33
C THR A 282 -31.23 14.59 48.83
N ASP A 283 -30.22 14.29 49.67
CA ASP A 283 -30.30 14.49 51.12
C ASP A 283 -30.37 15.98 51.50
N GLY A 284 -29.56 16.82 50.85
CA GLY A 284 -29.63 18.27 51.02
C GLY A 284 -31.02 18.82 50.68
N PHE A 285 -31.60 18.34 49.56
CA PHE A 285 -32.97 18.69 49.19
C PHE A 285 -34.00 18.21 50.21
N ASN A 286 -33.86 17.00 50.77
CA ASN A 286 -34.77 16.48 51.80
C ASN A 286 -34.76 17.35 53.07
N ILE A 287 -33.59 17.85 53.48
CA ILE A 287 -33.47 18.81 54.59
C ILE A 287 -34.20 20.12 54.26
N ILE A 288 -33.99 20.65 53.05
CA ILE A 288 -34.69 21.86 52.58
C ILE A 288 -36.20 21.64 52.58
N LYS A 289 -36.68 20.52 52.04
CA LYS A 289 -38.10 20.18 51.95
C LYS A 289 -38.76 20.06 53.32
N LYS A 290 -38.05 19.55 54.33
CA LYS A 290 -38.52 19.48 55.71
C LYS A 290 -38.74 20.86 56.31
N ASN A 291 -37.82 21.80 56.06
CA ASN A 291 -37.87 23.16 56.59
C ASN A 291 -38.78 24.08 55.75
N LYS A 292 -38.96 23.76 54.46
CA LYS A 292 -39.77 24.47 53.48
C LYS A 292 -40.67 23.47 52.72
N PRO A 293 -41.83 23.08 53.29
CA PRO A 293 -42.71 22.07 52.68
C PRO A 293 -43.15 22.38 51.23
N GLY A 294 -43.12 23.65 50.81
CA GLY A 294 -43.42 24.08 49.44
C GLY A 294 -42.30 23.88 48.41
N ALA A 295 -41.07 23.54 48.81
CA ALA A 295 -39.93 23.40 47.90
C ALA A 295 -40.16 22.28 46.85
N VAL A 296 -39.84 22.52 45.58
CA VAL A 296 -40.03 21.54 44.49
C VAL A 296 -38.68 21.18 43.86
N GLN A 297 -38.42 19.90 43.60
CA GLN A 297 -37.11 19.44 43.11
C GLN A 297 -36.61 20.18 41.87
N LYS A 298 -37.50 20.54 40.93
CA LYS A 298 -37.17 21.27 39.70
C LYS A 298 -36.53 22.66 39.91
N ASP A 299 -36.65 23.22 41.12
CA ASP A 299 -36.11 24.53 41.48
C ASP A 299 -34.69 24.42 42.10
N TYR A 300 -34.16 23.21 42.23
CA TYR A 300 -32.84 22.89 42.77
C TYR A 300 -32.04 22.05 41.78
N PHE A 301 -30.73 22.24 41.74
CA PHE A 301 -29.83 21.44 40.93
C PHE A 301 -29.36 20.25 41.77
N ILE A 302 -29.90 19.06 41.49
CA ILE A 302 -29.73 17.89 42.35
C ILE A 302 -28.78 16.88 41.72
N VAL A 303 -27.61 16.68 42.33
CA VAL A 303 -26.64 15.66 41.94
C VAL A 303 -26.08 15.00 43.20
N ASP A 304 -26.05 13.66 43.24
CA ASP A 304 -25.53 12.92 44.39
C ASP A 304 -24.04 12.61 44.26
N ASP A 305 -23.45 12.15 45.37
CA ASP A 305 -22.07 11.70 45.39
C ASP A 305 -21.90 10.45 44.50
N GLY A 306 -20.87 10.44 43.64
CA GLY A 306 -20.66 9.39 42.63
C GLY A 306 -21.55 9.47 41.37
N ASP A 307 -22.51 10.40 41.31
CA ASP A 307 -23.27 10.72 40.09
C ASP A 307 -22.58 11.83 39.27
N PHE A 308 -22.99 11.99 38.01
CA PHE A 308 -22.52 13.06 37.13
C PHE A 308 -23.54 14.19 36.99
N ALA A 309 -23.04 15.41 36.86
CA ALA A 309 -23.73 16.45 36.10
C ALA A 309 -23.47 16.22 34.60
N TYR A 310 -24.17 16.92 33.71
CA TYR A 310 -23.93 16.81 32.28
C TYR A 310 -23.85 18.18 31.62
N PHE A 311 -22.85 18.39 30.76
CA PHE A 311 -22.82 19.51 29.84
C PHE A 311 -23.67 19.18 28.62
N VAL A 312 -24.71 19.98 28.38
CA VAL A 312 -25.63 19.83 27.25
C VAL A 312 -25.64 21.12 26.42
N GLY A 313 -25.31 20.99 25.14
CA GLY A 313 -25.34 22.07 24.17
C GLY A 313 -25.61 21.53 22.77
N ASN A 314 -26.01 22.42 21.86
CA ASN A 314 -26.46 22.01 20.52
C ASN A 314 -25.32 21.40 19.71
N HIS A 315 -24.12 21.98 19.79
CA HIS A 315 -22.95 21.50 19.07
C HIS A 315 -22.39 20.21 19.67
N VAL A 316 -22.45 20.06 20.99
CA VAL A 316 -22.13 18.79 21.66
C VAL A 316 -23.10 17.69 21.22
N THR A 317 -24.41 17.94 21.25
CA THR A 317 -25.40 16.96 20.78
C THR A 317 -25.20 16.60 19.29
N GLU A 318 -24.82 17.57 18.45
CA GLU A 318 -24.43 17.34 17.05
C GLU A 318 -23.20 16.43 16.95
N ALA A 319 -22.13 16.72 17.69
CA ALA A 319 -20.88 15.96 17.66
C ALA A 319 -21.06 14.51 18.15
N LEU A 320 -21.95 14.30 19.12
CA LEU A 320 -22.27 12.96 19.63
C LEU A 320 -23.08 12.11 18.64
N ALA A 321 -23.73 12.73 17.66
CA ALA A 321 -24.51 12.04 16.62
C ALA A 321 -25.44 10.96 17.21
N GLU A 322 -26.34 11.37 18.10
CA GLU A 322 -27.29 10.52 18.86
C GLU A 322 -26.67 9.65 19.97
N ALA A 323 -25.33 9.59 20.09
CA ALA A 323 -24.69 8.91 21.21
C ALA A 323 -25.06 9.58 22.55
N LYS A 324 -25.05 8.77 23.61
CA LYS A 324 -25.44 9.17 24.96
C LYS A 324 -24.46 8.62 25.98
N PHE A 325 -24.08 9.46 26.93
CA PHE A 325 -23.37 9.05 28.13
C PHE A 325 -24.39 8.88 29.25
N ASN A 326 -24.47 7.69 29.83
CA ASN A 326 -25.36 7.38 30.95
C ASN A 326 -26.84 7.77 30.69
N GLY A 327 -27.29 7.65 29.44
CA GLY A 327 -28.66 7.98 29.03
C GLY A 327 -28.90 9.44 28.65
N VAL A 328 -27.90 10.32 28.79
CA VAL A 328 -27.98 11.75 28.47
C VAL A 328 -27.22 12.05 27.18
N SER A 329 -27.82 12.85 26.29
CA SER A 329 -27.13 13.36 25.08
C SER A 329 -26.34 14.62 25.43
N GLY A 330 -25.27 14.41 26.19
CA GLY A 330 -24.38 15.43 26.73
C GLY A 330 -23.13 14.76 27.28
N LEU A 331 -22.14 15.57 27.64
CA LEU A 331 -20.89 15.06 28.21
C LEU A 331 -21.00 14.99 29.73
N PRO A 332 -20.59 13.89 30.38
CA PRO A 332 -20.59 13.80 31.83
C PRO A 332 -19.58 14.81 32.41
N VAL A 333 -19.96 15.45 33.52
CA VAL A 333 -19.21 16.47 34.25
C VAL A 333 -19.04 15.99 35.70
N ASN A 334 -17.83 16.13 36.22
CA ASN A 334 -17.51 15.78 37.60
C ASN A 334 -18.34 16.64 38.56
N ALA A 335 -18.99 16.00 39.53
CA ALA A 335 -19.89 16.68 40.45
C ALA A 335 -19.22 16.94 41.79
N TRP A 336 -19.34 16.02 42.75
CA TRP A 336 -18.77 16.18 44.08
C TRP A 336 -17.39 15.51 44.18
N GLU A 337 -16.39 16.26 44.61
CA GLU A 337 -15.02 15.78 44.82
C GLU A 337 -14.66 15.85 46.31
N SER A 338 -13.84 14.91 46.81
CA SER A 338 -13.41 14.80 48.22
C SER A 338 -14.55 14.75 49.26
N GLY A 339 -15.79 14.59 48.80
CA GLY A 339 -16.97 14.49 49.64
C GLY A 339 -17.50 15.82 50.18
N ASP A 340 -16.92 16.97 49.82
CA ASP A 340 -17.24 18.28 50.40
C ASP A 340 -17.48 19.41 49.38
N ILE A 341 -16.81 19.37 48.22
CA ILE A 341 -16.84 20.46 47.23
C ILE A 341 -17.55 20.02 45.94
N PHE A 342 -18.43 20.88 45.42
CA PHE A 342 -18.97 20.72 44.06
C PHE A 342 -17.95 21.29 43.06
N GLU A 343 -17.30 20.42 42.31
CA GLU A 343 -16.25 20.74 41.33
C GLU A 343 -16.88 21.36 40.07
N GLY A 344 -17.68 20.59 39.33
CA GLY A 344 -18.55 21.06 38.25
C GLY A 344 -17.87 21.70 37.03
N SER A 345 -16.54 21.63 36.91
CA SER A 345 -15.76 22.29 35.84
C SER A 345 -14.94 21.33 34.99
N HIS A 346 -14.84 20.06 35.39
CA HIS A 346 -14.16 19.02 34.61
C HIS A 346 -15.15 18.06 33.97
N LEU A 347 -14.86 17.65 32.74
CA LEU A 347 -15.55 16.55 32.09
C LEU A 347 -15.12 15.21 32.72
N GLN A 348 -15.91 14.17 32.48
CA GLN A 348 -15.62 12.80 32.90
C GLN A 348 -15.58 11.85 31.71
N THR A 349 -14.86 12.28 30.67
CA THR A 349 -14.58 11.50 29.45
C THR A 349 -13.11 11.05 29.43
N ALA A 350 -12.60 10.42 28.37
CA ALA A 350 -11.16 10.16 28.27
C ALA A 350 -10.34 11.36 27.73
N GLY A 351 -10.98 12.51 27.43
CA GLY A 351 -10.35 13.64 26.75
C GLY A 351 -9.49 14.55 27.62
N MET A 352 -9.14 15.72 27.08
CA MET A 352 -8.21 16.65 27.70
C MET A 352 -8.81 17.32 28.94
N MET A 353 -10.08 17.72 28.92
CA MET A 353 -10.75 18.39 30.03
C MET A 353 -11.28 17.41 31.09
N SER A 354 -10.69 16.21 31.14
CA SER A 354 -11.14 15.14 32.03
C SER A 354 -10.43 15.17 33.37
N HIS A 355 -11.15 14.82 34.44
CA HIS A 355 -10.58 14.56 35.76
C HIS A 355 -10.57 13.05 36.12
N ARG A 356 -10.51 12.19 35.10
CA ARG A 356 -10.34 10.74 35.29
C ARG A 356 -8.90 10.41 35.68
N GLN A 357 -8.72 9.32 36.43
CA GLN A 357 -7.41 8.77 36.82
C GLN A 357 -6.53 8.29 35.64
N TYR A 358 -7.04 8.34 34.40
CA TYR A 358 -6.28 8.05 33.19
C TYR A 358 -6.86 8.81 31.99
N SER A 359 -6.09 9.75 31.44
CA SER A 359 -6.37 10.43 30.18
C SER A 359 -5.11 10.49 29.32
N ASN A 360 -5.16 9.94 28.11
CA ASN A 360 -4.02 9.83 27.19
C ASN A 360 -4.17 10.73 25.95
N TYR A 361 -4.59 11.97 26.17
CA TYR A 361 -4.71 12.97 25.12
C TYR A 361 -3.72 14.10 25.35
N THR A 362 -3.13 14.61 24.27
CA THR A 362 -2.34 15.87 24.30
C THR A 362 -3.12 17.04 23.67
N GLY A 363 -4.28 16.78 23.06
CA GLY A 363 -5.18 17.77 22.48
C GLY A 363 -6.65 17.45 22.77
N PHE A 364 -7.54 18.39 22.47
CA PHE A 364 -8.98 18.28 22.76
C PHE A 364 -9.66 17.31 21.80
N MET A 365 -10.64 16.54 22.29
CA MET A 365 -11.52 15.72 21.46
C MET A 365 -12.50 16.59 20.66
N GLU A 366 -13.12 16.03 19.61
CA GLU A 366 -14.15 16.75 18.85
C GLU A 366 -15.27 17.26 19.76
N ALA A 367 -15.80 16.43 20.65
CA ALA A 367 -16.86 16.84 21.57
C ALA A 367 -16.42 17.94 22.55
N GLU A 368 -15.14 18.03 22.90
CA GLU A 368 -14.62 19.11 23.76
C GLU A 368 -14.45 20.42 22.96
N LEU A 369 -14.09 20.34 21.68
CA LEU A 369 -14.17 21.51 20.79
C LEU A 369 -15.62 21.94 20.53
N ALA A 370 -16.57 21.00 20.55
CA ALA A 370 -18.00 21.31 20.46
C ALA A 370 -18.50 22.08 21.69
N VAL A 371 -17.99 21.77 22.89
CA VAL A 371 -18.22 22.60 24.09
C VAL A 371 -17.82 24.04 23.81
N MET A 372 -16.63 24.27 23.24
CA MET A 372 -16.19 25.64 22.91
C MET A 372 -17.18 26.35 21.97
N GLN A 373 -17.73 25.66 20.97
CA GLN A 373 -18.75 26.27 20.09
C GLN A 373 -20.03 26.60 20.86
N ASP A 374 -20.49 25.73 21.77
CA ASP A 374 -21.65 26.00 22.62
C ASP A 374 -21.41 27.17 23.61
N LEU A 375 -20.16 27.36 24.07
CA LEU A 375 -19.74 28.55 24.82
C LEU A 375 -19.71 29.83 23.95
N GLY A 376 -19.88 29.73 22.63
CA GLY A 376 -19.98 30.87 21.72
C GLY A 376 -18.71 31.17 20.91
N TYR A 377 -17.72 30.28 20.90
CA TYR A 377 -16.54 30.43 20.04
C TYR A 377 -16.84 30.05 18.58
N ASP A 378 -16.49 30.93 17.64
CA ASP A 378 -16.57 30.67 16.20
C ASP A 378 -15.32 29.91 15.75
N ILE A 379 -15.42 28.58 15.62
CA ILE A 379 -14.31 27.69 15.22
C ILE A 379 -14.74 26.68 14.16
N ASP A 380 -13.83 26.35 13.24
CA ASP A 380 -14.01 25.22 12.29
C ASP A 380 -13.50 23.92 12.89
N ARG A 381 -14.33 23.30 13.75
CA ARG A 381 -14.04 22.00 14.37
C ARG A 381 -13.65 20.93 13.34
N LYS A 382 -14.22 20.97 12.13
CA LYS A 382 -13.96 20.01 11.05
C LYS A 382 -12.58 20.18 10.38
N ALA A 383 -11.83 21.23 10.72
CA ALA A 383 -10.41 21.36 10.36
C ALA A 383 -9.53 20.42 11.20
N TYR A 384 -9.99 20.04 12.39
CA TYR A 384 -9.26 19.21 13.35
C TYR A 384 -9.76 17.77 13.38
N PHE A 385 -11.06 17.56 13.12
CA PHE A 385 -11.69 16.24 13.09
C PHE A 385 -12.43 16.01 11.78
N GLY A 386 -12.16 14.89 11.09
CA GLY A 386 -12.91 14.53 9.88
C GLY A 386 -14.27 13.91 10.18
N TYR A 387 -14.27 12.89 11.03
CA TYR A 387 -15.46 12.19 11.51
C TYR A 387 -15.18 11.53 12.86
N SER A 388 -16.11 11.63 13.82
CA SER A 388 -15.99 10.99 15.13
C SER A 388 -17.15 10.04 15.42
N VAL A 389 -16.85 8.93 16.08
CA VAL A 389 -17.82 7.88 16.45
C VAL A 389 -17.83 7.72 17.97
N TYR A 390 -18.82 8.32 18.62
CA TYR A 390 -19.08 8.18 20.06
C TYR A 390 -20.05 7.05 20.40
N GLY A 391 -20.87 6.62 19.42
CA GLY A 391 -21.84 5.54 19.58
C GLY A 391 -21.20 4.15 19.70
N ASN A 392 -21.93 3.21 20.30
CA ASN A 392 -21.50 1.83 20.50
C ASN A 392 -22.30 0.85 19.62
N ASN A 393 -21.71 -0.29 19.29
CA ASN A 393 -22.33 -1.40 18.56
C ASN A 393 -22.93 -1.01 17.19
N GLN A 394 -22.27 -0.09 16.48
CA GLN A 394 -22.71 0.40 15.18
C GLN A 394 -21.95 -0.27 14.04
N THR A 395 -22.62 -0.42 12.89
CA THR A 395 -21.97 -0.76 11.61
C THR A 395 -22.01 0.47 10.71
N ILE A 396 -20.84 1.02 10.41
CA ILE A 396 -20.71 2.32 9.73
C ILE A 396 -19.91 2.16 8.44
N ASN A 397 -20.46 2.66 7.34
CA ASN A 397 -19.68 2.92 6.13
C ASN A 397 -19.33 4.42 6.11
N ASN A 398 -18.12 4.77 6.53
CA ASN A 398 -17.69 6.16 6.61
C ASN A 398 -17.28 6.67 5.22
N ILE A 399 -18.14 7.51 4.64
CA ILE A 399 -17.90 8.20 3.37
C ILE A 399 -17.35 9.62 3.57
N HIS A 400 -17.08 10.02 4.82
CA HIS A 400 -16.46 11.29 5.15
C HIS A 400 -14.94 11.16 5.12
N GLY A 401 -14.29 11.98 4.28
CA GLY A 401 -12.84 12.12 4.23
C GLY A 401 -12.33 13.24 5.15
N PHE A 402 -11.01 13.43 5.17
CA PHE A 402 -10.37 14.52 5.90
C PHE A 402 -9.23 15.09 5.08
N SER A 403 -9.20 16.41 4.89
CA SER A 403 -8.18 17.10 4.10
C SER A 403 -8.16 18.60 4.45
N ALA A 404 -7.38 19.42 3.74
CA ALA A 404 -7.36 20.85 4.00
C ALA A 404 -8.72 21.51 3.75
N ARG A 405 -9.13 22.39 4.65
CA ARG A 405 -10.35 23.20 4.55
C ARG A 405 -10.15 24.39 3.61
N ASN A 406 -11.21 24.81 2.93
CA ASN A 406 -11.19 26.09 2.20
C ASN A 406 -11.11 27.27 3.19
N ALA A 407 -10.77 28.47 2.70
CA ALA A 407 -10.63 29.65 3.56
C ALA A 407 -11.90 30.03 4.35
N ALA A 408 -13.08 29.63 3.85
CA ALA A 408 -14.35 29.86 4.52
C ALA A 408 -14.69 28.80 5.59
N GLY A 409 -13.91 27.72 5.69
CA GLY A 409 -14.19 26.61 6.60
C GLY A 409 -15.49 25.86 6.28
N THR A 410 -15.94 25.83 5.02
CA THR A 410 -17.22 25.21 4.63
C THR A 410 -17.08 23.89 3.87
N ALA A 411 -15.91 23.61 3.30
CA ALA A 411 -15.67 22.41 2.51
C ALA A 411 -14.21 21.94 2.57
N TYR A 412 -14.01 20.64 2.39
CA TYR A 412 -12.71 20.02 2.15
C TYR A 412 -12.23 20.27 0.72
N THR A 413 -10.91 20.39 0.57
CA THR A 413 -10.22 20.55 -0.72
C THR A 413 -9.43 19.30 -1.06
N SER A 414 -8.83 19.22 -2.25
CA SER A 414 -7.94 18.11 -2.60
C SER A 414 -6.54 18.20 -1.98
N ALA A 415 -6.22 19.30 -1.28
CA ALA A 415 -4.92 19.49 -0.64
C ALA A 415 -4.86 18.80 0.73
N TYR A 416 -3.66 18.41 1.15
CA TYR A 416 -3.44 17.77 2.45
C TYR A 416 -3.66 18.78 3.57
N SER A 417 -4.33 18.35 4.66
CA SER A 417 -4.41 19.14 5.87
C SER A 417 -3.01 19.34 6.47
N GLU A 418 -2.69 20.57 6.85
CA GLU A 418 -1.45 20.92 7.57
C GLU A 418 -1.70 21.13 9.06
N VAL A 419 -2.94 20.93 9.52
CA VAL A 419 -3.36 21.16 10.90
C VAL A 419 -2.62 20.19 11.83
N PRO A 420 -1.79 20.68 12.77
CA PRO A 420 -1.13 19.83 13.76
C PRO A 420 -2.15 19.11 14.63
N LEU A 421 -1.85 17.87 15.02
CA LEU A 421 -2.70 17.02 15.88
C LEU A 421 -4.12 16.80 15.34
N GLY A 422 -4.36 17.01 14.05
CA GLY A 422 -5.65 16.69 13.42
C GLY A 422 -5.88 15.18 13.37
N ILE A 423 -7.13 14.76 13.55
CA ILE A 423 -7.58 13.37 13.48
C ILE A 423 -8.57 13.21 12.31
N GLY A 424 -8.25 12.33 11.36
CA GLY A 424 -9.18 12.04 10.26
C GLY A 424 -10.44 11.32 10.72
N LEU A 425 -10.27 10.14 11.32
CA LEU A 425 -11.35 9.36 11.94
C LEU A 425 -11.05 9.14 13.42
N HIS A 426 -11.94 9.55 14.32
CA HIS A 426 -11.88 9.29 15.76
C HIS A 426 -12.93 8.25 16.16
N VAL A 427 -12.53 7.18 16.85
CA VAL A 427 -13.44 6.11 17.31
C VAL A 427 -13.36 5.99 18.82
N TYR A 428 -14.24 6.72 19.50
CA TYR A 428 -14.35 6.71 20.96
C TYR A 428 -15.18 5.51 21.45
N GLY A 429 -16.27 5.19 20.74
CA GLY A 429 -17.20 4.13 21.13
C GLY A 429 -16.66 2.70 20.95
N ALA A 430 -17.40 1.73 21.46
CA ALA A 430 -17.05 0.32 21.54
C ALA A 430 -17.97 -0.61 20.72
N GLY A 431 -17.45 -1.75 20.29
CA GLY A 431 -18.19 -2.79 19.55
C GLY A 431 -18.56 -2.41 18.12
N ASN A 432 -17.93 -1.38 17.54
CA ASN A 432 -18.27 -0.85 16.23
C ASN A 432 -17.57 -1.60 15.09
N THR A 433 -18.24 -1.77 13.96
CA THR A 433 -17.60 -2.19 12.69
C THR A 433 -17.61 -1.02 11.72
N ILE A 434 -16.45 -0.46 11.41
CA ILE A 434 -16.32 0.77 10.63
C ILE A 434 -15.50 0.48 9.37
N THR A 435 -16.08 0.80 8.21
CA THR A 435 -15.37 0.80 6.93
C THR A 435 -15.06 2.23 6.51
N GLN A 436 -13.78 2.59 6.42
CA GLN A 436 -13.33 3.90 5.95
C GLN A 436 -13.28 3.92 4.41
N SER A 437 -14.31 4.44 3.76
CA SER A 437 -14.44 4.44 2.30
C SER A 437 -13.92 5.72 1.62
N ALA A 438 -13.75 6.81 2.37
CA ALA A 438 -13.19 8.05 1.84
C ALA A 438 -11.74 8.25 2.29
N ASN A 439 -10.96 8.96 1.48
CA ASN A 439 -9.55 9.21 1.76
C ASN A 439 -9.36 10.19 2.92
N ILE A 440 -8.27 9.98 3.65
CA ILE A 440 -7.80 10.87 4.72
C ILE A 440 -6.42 11.38 4.28
N LEU A 441 -6.28 12.69 4.13
CA LEU A 441 -5.12 13.36 3.55
C LEU A 441 -4.60 14.41 4.53
N THR A 442 -3.72 14.02 5.45
CA THR A 442 -3.07 14.94 6.38
C THR A 442 -1.55 14.80 6.38
N LYS A 443 -0.88 15.92 6.60
CA LYS A 443 0.57 16.04 6.82
C LYS A 443 0.90 16.98 7.99
N GLY A 444 -0.08 17.25 8.85
CA GLY A 444 0.14 18.02 10.08
C GLY A 444 1.06 17.30 11.05
N THR A 445 1.85 18.05 11.82
CA THR A 445 2.72 17.50 12.86
C THR A 445 1.90 16.77 13.92
N GLY A 446 2.29 15.53 14.25
CA GLY A 446 1.61 14.67 15.22
C GLY A 446 0.18 14.26 14.84
N ALA A 447 -0.27 14.54 13.61
CA ALA A 447 -1.61 14.21 13.16
C ALA A 447 -1.83 12.70 13.03
N ALA A 448 -3.06 12.25 13.24
CA ALA A 448 -3.46 10.86 13.06
C ALA A 448 -4.47 10.72 11.91
N GLY A 449 -4.27 9.72 11.06
CA GLY A 449 -5.27 9.34 10.07
C GLY A 449 -6.51 8.78 10.76
N ILE A 450 -6.33 7.71 11.53
CA ILE A 450 -7.35 7.10 12.38
C ILE A 450 -6.85 7.01 13.82
N ARG A 451 -7.68 7.37 14.81
CA ARG A 451 -7.47 7.13 16.24
C ARG A 451 -8.62 6.29 16.82
N VAL A 452 -8.31 5.23 17.58
CA VAL A 452 -9.30 4.33 18.20
C VAL A 452 -9.07 4.21 19.70
N ASP A 453 -10.08 4.51 20.53
CA ASP A 453 -9.99 4.50 22.00
C ASP A 453 -10.98 3.54 22.71
N GLY A 454 -12.00 3.01 22.02
CA GLY A 454 -12.98 2.08 22.62
C GLY A 454 -12.47 0.64 22.81
N GLU A 455 -13.36 -0.34 22.98
CA GLU A 455 -13.03 -1.77 22.92
C GLU A 455 -13.82 -2.50 21.82
N LYS A 456 -13.32 -3.63 21.33
CA LYS A 456 -14.02 -4.55 20.40
C LYS A 456 -14.47 -3.94 19.08
N ASN A 457 -13.81 -2.89 18.61
CA ASN A 457 -14.07 -2.33 17.29
C ASN A 457 -13.35 -3.14 16.19
N THR A 458 -13.91 -3.11 14.99
CA THR A 458 -13.33 -3.62 13.77
C THR A 458 -13.21 -2.50 12.76
N ILE A 459 -11.99 -2.17 12.34
CA ILE A 459 -11.70 -1.13 11.36
C ILE A 459 -11.33 -1.78 10.03
N ASN A 460 -12.03 -1.42 8.94
CA ASN A 460 -11.76 -1.88 7.59
C ASN A 460 -11.29 -0.70 6.73
N VAL A 461 -10.12 -0.85 6.11
CA VAL A 461 -9.56 0.09 5.12
C VAL A 461 -9.53 -0.62 3.76
N PRO A 462 -10.52 -0.40 2.88
CA PRO A 462 -10.63 -1.04 1.57
C PRO A 462 -9.47 -0.69 0.63
N GLN A 463 -9.26 -1.53 -0.39
CA GLN A 463 -8.19 -1.34 -1.40
C GLN A 463 -8.23 0.02 -2.10
N SER A 464 -9.41 0.62 -2.26
CA SER A 464 -9.61 1.92 -2.92
C SER A 464 -9.30 3.13 -2.03
N THR A 465 -9.05 2.93 -0.74
CA THR A 465 -8.88 4.01 0.24
C THR A 465 -7.41 4.30 0.50
N GLU A 466 -7.07 5.59 0.51
CA GLU A 466 -5.77 6.11 0.95
C GLU A 466 -5.90 6.89 2.26
N ILE A 467 -5.04 6.57 3.22
CA ILE A 467 -4.89 7.27 4.50
C ILE A 467 -3.45 7.79 4.58
N HIS A 468 -3.30 9.09 4.69
CA HIS A 468 -2.03 9.77 4.78
C HIS A 468 -1.94 10.56 6.08
N ALA A 469 -0.86 10.34 6.82
CA ALA A 469 -0.44 11.09 8.00
C ALA A 469 1.04 11.43 7.88
N ASP A 470 1.41 12.12 6.79
CA ASP A 470 2.79 12.23 6.31
C ASP A 470 3.62 13.34 6.98
N GLY A 471 3.08 13.96 8.05
CA GLY A 471 3.76 14.97 8.85
C GLY A 471 4.79 14.37 9.81
N ILE A 472 5.58 15.23 10.46
CA ILE A 472 6.49 14.83 11.55
C ILE A 472 5.68 14.12 12.63
N ASN A 473 6.17 12.98 13.12
CA ASN A 473 5.51 12.12 14.12
C ASN A 473 4.09 11.67 13.75
N GLY A 474 3.70 11.72 12.47
CA GLY A 474 2.36 11.33 12.04
C GLY A 474 2.04 9.85 12.31
N LYS A 475 0.76 9.56 12.52
CA LYS A 475 0.24 8.22 12.79
C LYS A 475 -0.80 7.85 11.74
N GLY A 476 -0.53 6.86 10.88
CA GLY A 476 -1.50 6.47 9.86
C GLY A 476 -2.78 5.90 10.51
N VAL A 477 -2.62 4.84 11.28
CA VAL A 477 -3.66 4.28 12.17
C VAL A 477 -3.07 4.13 13.57
N LEU A 478 -3.70 4.76 14.55
CA LEU A 478 -3.38 4.66 15.97
C LEU A 478 -4.53 3.97 16.71
N VAL A 479 -4.25 2.84 17.35
CA VAL A 479 -5.14 2.27 18.38
C VAL A 479 -4.56 2.65 19.72
N ALA A 480 -5.25 3.58 20.38
CA ALA A 480 -4.79 4.29 21.56
C ALA A 480 -5.31 3.69 22.87
N TYR A 481 -6.37 2.87 22.86
CA TYR A 481 -6.92 2.31 24.10
C TYR A 481 -7.82 1.09 23.86
N GLY A 482 -8.08 0.35 24.95
CA GLY A 482 -9.03 -0.76 25.02
C GLY A 482 -8.47 -2.11 24.58
N ARG A 483 -9.37 -3.03 24.21
CA ARG A 483 -9.04 -4.44 23.93
C ARG A 483 -9.86 -5.07 22.80
N ASN A 484 -9.40 -6.22 22.34
CA ASN A 484 -10.05 -7.10 21.36
C ASN A 484 -10.43 -6.39 20.06
N GLN A 485 -9.59 -5.45 19.62
CA GLN A 485 -9.78 -4.72 18.38
C GLN A 485 -9.36 -5.57 17.19
N ASN A 486 -9.93 -5.30 16.01
CA ASN A 486 -9.54 -5.90 14.74
C ASN A 486 -9.25 -4.81 13.70
N LEU A 487 -8.20 -4.99 12.91
CA LEU A 487 -7.83 -4.08 11.82
C LEU A 487 -7.66 -4.87 10.53
N ASN A 488 -8.44 -4.54 9.50
CA ASN A 488 -8.34 -5.11 8.16
C ASN A 488 -7.88 -4.02 7.19
N LEU A 489 -6.63 -4.07 6.75
CA LEU A 489 -5.99 -3.06 5.92
C LEU A 489 -5.66 -3.63 4.54
N ALA A 490 -6.54 -3.36 3.57
CA ALA A 490 -6.36 -3.67 2.15
C ALA A 490 -5.95 -2.45 1.31
N GLY A 491 -6.21 -1.23 1.80
CA GLY A 491 -5.85 0.04 1.17
C GLY A 491 -4.40 0.46 1.34
N LYS A 492 -4.15 1.77 1.24
CA LYS A 492 -2.82 2.37 1.41
C LYS A 492 -2.80 3.28 2.64
N VAL A 493 -1.82 3.07 3.51
CA VAL A 493 -1.58 3.91 4.69
C VAL A 493 -0.15 4.42 4.71
N THR A 494 0.05 5.72 4.78
CA THR A 494 1.38 6.33 4.87
C THR A 494 1.51 7.26 6.06
N ALA A 495 2.68 7.23 6.69
CA ALA A 495 3.13 8.18 7.69
C ALA A 495 4.61 8.46 7.46
N SER A 496 4.93 9.05 6.31
CA SER A 496 6.31 9.13 5.80
C SER A 496 7.20 10.18 6.46
N GLY A 497 6.65 11.05 7.32
CA GLY A 497 7.43 12.06 8.03
C GLY A 497 8.38 11.43 9.07
N SER A 498 9.39 12.20 9.50
CA SER A 498 10.32 11.76 10.55
C SER A 498 9.57 11.35 11.82
N GLY A 499 9.89 10.20 12.41
CA GLY A 499 9.18 9.66 13.58
C GLY A 499 7.77 9.12 13.28
N GLY A 500 7.38 9.03 12.00
CA GLY A 500 6.07 8.58 11.57
C GLY A 500 5.90 7.07 11.65
N ASN A 501 4.75 6.63 12.17
CA ASN A 501 4.37 5.22 12.26
C ASN A 501 3.13 4.98 11.40
N ALA A 502 3.21 4.06 10.43
CA ALA A 502 2.05 3.80 9.56
C ALA A 502 0.90 3.16 10.35
N VAL A 503 1.22 2.19 11.21
CA VAL A 503 0.29 1.60 12.18
C VAL A 503 0.95 1.59 13.56
N GLU A 504 0.24 2.10 14.56
CA GLU A 504 0.68 2.14 15.96
C GLU A 504 -0.38 1.58 16.90
N PHE A 505 0.05 0.70 17.80
CA PHE A 505 -0.74 0.13 18.88
C PHE A 505 -0.09 0.52 20.20
N ASN A 506 -0.69 1.45 20.94
CA ASN A 506 -0.02 2.05 22.09
C ASN A 506 -1.03 2.71 23.02
N PHE A 507 -1.03 2.39 24.31
CA PHE A 507 -1.91 3.10 25.25
C PHE A 507 -1.38 4.50 25.58
N GLY A 508 -0.08 4.75 25.38
CA GLY A 508 0.56 5.98 25.85
C GLY A 508 0.67 5.99 27.38
N SER A 509 0.67 7.18 27.96
CA SER A 509 0.65 7.38 29.42
C SER A 509 -0.47 8.33 29.79
N SER A 510 -0.86 8.36 31.08
CA SER A 510 -1.74 9.43 31.54
C SER A 510 -1.02 10.77 31.42
N SER A 511 -1.76 11.83 31.11
CA SER A 511 -1.22 13.18 30.99
C SER A 511 -0.61 13.68 32.30
N ASN A 512 -1.08 13.20 33.45
CA ASN A 512 -0.49 13.52 34.76
C ASN A 512 0.69 12.60 35.15
N GLY A 513 1.11 11.68 34.27
CA GLY A 513 2.30 10.86 34.48
C GLY A 513 2.15 9.84 35.61
N ALA A 514 3.09 9.84 36.55
CA ALA A 514 3.13 8.91 37.68
C ALA A 514 2.21 9.29 38.86
N ASP A 515 1.55 10.45 38.83
CA ASP A 515 0.51 10.79 39.82
C ASP A 515 -0.83 10.08 39.51
N ASP A 516 -0.97 9.59 38.28
CA ASP A 516 -2.11 8.84 37.79
C ASP A 516 -1.80 7.34 37.60
N GLU A 517 -2.84 6.59 37.19
CA GLU A 517 -2.66 5.21 36.77
C GLU A 517 -1.81 5.09 35.48
N TYR A 518 -1.13 3.96 35.37
CA TYR A 518 -0.55 3.48 34.13
C TYR A 518 -1.33 2.25 33.67
N ARG A 519 -1.89 2.32 32.46
CA ARG A 519 -2.78 1.30 31.89
C ARG A 519 -2.18 0.64 30.65
N GLY A 520 -2.64 -0.58 30.38
CA GLY A 520 -2.27 -1.36 29.21
C GLY A 520 -2.99 -2.69 29.12
N SER A 521 -2.66 -3.48 28.10
CA SER A 521 -3.11 -4.87 28.00
C SER A 521 -2.69 -5.63 29.27
N TYR A 522 -3.66 -6.07 30.07
CA TYR A 522 -3.42 -6.77 31.34
C TYR A 522 -2.59 -5.97 32.38
N ILE A 523 -2.55 -4.64 32.27
CA ILE A 523 -1.77 -3.76 33.14
C ILE A 523 -2.68 -2.66 33.71
N ARG A 524 -2.67 -2.51 35.03
CA ARG A 524 -3.18 -1.34 35.76
C ARG A 524 -2.31 -1.13 36.99
N TYR A 525 -1.55 -0.05 37.00
CA TYR A 525 -0.49 0.19 37.98
C TYR A 525 -0.52 1.63 38.44
N GLU A 526 -0.56 1.85 39.74
CA GLU A 526 -0.53 3.18 40.35
C GLU A 526 0.88 3.46 40.89
N ARG A 527 1.31 4.71 40.80
CA ARG A 527 2.54 5.20 41.41
C ARG A 527 2.21 6.40 42.30
N LYS A 528 3.12 6.74 43.22
CA LYS A 528 3.05 7.99 43.98
C LYS A 528 4.34 8.75 43.83
N VAL A 529 4.24 10.06 43.68
CA VAL A 529 5.37 10.97 43.51
C VAL A 529 5.49 11.84 44.74
N ASP A 530 6.70 12.03 45.27
CA ASP A 530 6.95 12.99 46.33
C ASP A 530 6.98 14.41 45.79
N SER A 531 6.01 15.23 46.21
CA SER A 531 5.94 16.66 45.90
C SER A 531 7.25 17.44 46.08
N LYS A 532 8.13 17.04 47.01
CA LYS A 532 9.36 17.79 47.30
C LYS A 532 10.55 17.38 46.45
N THR A 533 10.63 16.09 46.11
CA THR A 533 11.82 15.52 45.46
C THR A 533 11.57 15.03 44.04
N GLY A 534 10.31 14.90 43.62
CA GLY A 534 9.91 14.35 42.34
C GLY A 534 10.24 12.86 42.17
N ASN A 535 10.62 12.17 43.24
CA ASN A 535 10.89 10.74 43.20
C ASN A 535 9.60 9.94 43.31
N ILE A 536 9.55 8.80 42.63
CA ILE A 536 8.51 7.80 42.89
C ILE A 536 8.79 7.17 44.26
N THR A 537 7.78 7.18 45.13
CA THR A 537 7.89 6.69 46.51
C THR A 537 7.16 5.36 46.70
N LYS A 538 6.01 5.19 46.05
CA LYS A 538 5.18 3.99 46.10
C LYS A 538 4.81 3.53 44.70
N GLY A 539 4.63 2.22 44.54
CA GLY A 539 4.12 1.60 43.32
C GLY A 539 3.23 0.42 43.68
N THR A 540 2.05 0.30 43.08
CA THR A 540 1.03 -0.68 43.47
C THR A 540 0.27 -1.22 42.27
N ASN A 541 0.13 -2.55 42.19
CA ASN A 541 -0.67 -3.18 41.14
C ASN A 541 -2.16 -3.16 41.51
N LEU A 542 -2.97 -2.45 40.73
CA LEU A 542 -4.41 -2.36 40.93
C LEU A 542 -5.12 -3.53 40.25
N THR A 543 -6.25 -3.98 40.81
CA THR A 543 -7.06 -5.02 40.17
C THR A 543 -7.62 -4.51 38.83
N LEU A 544 -7.40 -5.25 37.74
CA LEU A 544 -7.76 -4.81 36.39
C LEU A 544 -9.22 -4.39 36.22
N ASN A 545 -10.15 -5.03 36.93
CA ASN A 545 -11.58 -4.82 36.77
C ASN A 545 -12.30 -4.23 37.99
N ALA A 546 -11.55 -3.78 38.99
CA ALA A 546 -12.10 -3.00 40.09
C ALA A 546 -12.21 -1.53 39.65
N MET A 547 -13.06 -1.26 38.65
CA MET A 547 -13.29 0.08 38.08
C MET A 547 -14.79 0.38 38.06
N ASP A 548 -15.15 1.59 38.48
CA ASP A 548 -16.51 2.12 38.38
C ASP A 548 -16.67 3.00 37.12
N ASN A 549 -17.86 3.57 36.93
CA ASN A 549 -18.21 4.45 35.81
C ASN A 549 -17.38 5.75 35.75
N ASN A 550 -16.76 6.17 36.86
CA ASN A 550 -15.82 7.29 36.90
C ASN A 550 -14.42 6.88 36.38
N THR A 551 -14.10 5.58 36.47
CA THR A 551 -12.75 5.09 36.23
C THR A 551 -12.56 4.45 34.84
N TYR A 552 -13.53 3.67 34.35
CA TYR A 552 -13.43 3.01 33.04
C TYR A 552 -13.90 3.90 31.89
N ASN A 553 -13.41 3.64 30.67
CA ASN A 553 -13.90 4.30 29.47
C ASN A 553 -15.19 3.68 28.93
N SER A 554 -15.16 2.37 28.63
CA SER A 554 -16.28 1.63 28.07
C SER A 554 -16.82 0.56 29.03
N SER A 555 -15.95 -0.18 29.70
CA SER A 555 -16.38 -1.21 30.66
C SER A 555 -15.29 -1.54 31.67
N ALA A 556 -15.69 -2.05 32.84
CA ALA A 556 -14.74 -2.41 33.90
C ALA A 556 -13.69 -3.44 33.47
N ASN A 557 -13.93 -4.25 32.43
CA ASN A 557 -13.00 -5.27 31.96
C ASN A 557 -12.17 -4.83 30.74
N GLU A 558 -12.14 -3.55 30.39
CA GLU A 558 -11.52 -3.04 29.16
C GLU A 558 -10.00 -3.25 29.04
N LEU A 559 -9.32 -3.57 30.15
CA LEU A 559 -7.88 -3.90 30.18
C LEU A 559 -7.62 -5.43 30.19
N MET A 560 -8.67 -6.25 30.33
CA MET A 560 -8.57 -7.71 30.38
C MET A 560 -8.58 -8.31 28.97
N GLY A 561 -7.54 -8.04 28.19
CA GLY A 561 -7.40 -8.56 26.83
C GLY A 561 -6.17 -8.01 26.11
N GLU A 562 -5.83 -8.65 25.00
CA GLU A 562 -4.98 -8.07 23.96
C GLU A 562 -5.62 -6.79 23.41
N MET A 563 -4.81 -5.79 23.08
CA MET A 563 -5.29 -4.58 22.40
C MET A 563 -5.82 -4.94 21.02
N ILE A 564 -5.04 -5.71 20.24
CA ILE A 564 -5.41 -6.20 18.91
C ILE A 564 -5.51 -7.73 18.94
N THR A 565 -6.66 -8.26 18.54
CA THR A 565 -6.82 -9.69 18.27
C THR A 565 -6.19 -10.04 16.92
N ASP A 566 -6.67 -9.42 15.84
CA ASP A 566 -6.13 -9.63 14.49
C ASP A 566 -5.89 -8.32 13.74
N PHE A 567 -4.64 -8.11 13.31
CA PHE A 567 -4.30 -7.15 12.27
C PHE A 567 -4.05 -7.89 10.95
N ASN A 568 -4.99 -7.80 10.00
CA ASN A 568 -4.89 -8.38 8.67
C ASN A 568 -4.42 -7.33 7.66
N LEU A 569 -3.24 -7.54 7.08
CA LEU A 569 -2.64 -6.65 6.10
C LEU A 569 -2.56 -7.32 4.72
N SER A 570 -3.23 -6.75 3.72
CA SER A 570 -3.09 -7.12 2.31
C SER A 570 -2.81 -5.92 1.39
N GLY A 571 -2.73 -4.72 1.97
CA GLY A 571 -2.50 -3.46 1.28
C GLY A 571 -1.09 -2.91 1.45
N LYS A 572 -0.94 -1.60 1.29
CA LYS A 572 0.37 -0.92 1.31
C LYS A 572 0.53 -0.10 2.59
N ILE A 573 1.61 -0.29 3.32
CA ILE A 573 1.95 0.55 4.48
C ILE A 573 3.35 1.13 4.36
N THR A 574 3.51 2.40 4.70
CA THR A 574 4.82 3.09 4.68
C THR A 574 4.95 4.00 5.89
N GLY A 575 5.89 3.70 6.79
CA GLY A 575 6.24 4.58 7.91
C GLY A 575 7.64 5.14 7.75
N GLY A 576 7.83 6.40 8.17
CA GLY A 576 9.14 7.06 8.19
C GLY A 576 10.09 6.44 9.22
N GLU A 577 9.56 5.98 10.35
CA GLU A 577 10.29 5.26 11.39
C GLU A 577 9.91 3.76 11.40
N ASN A 578 8.62 3.47 11.60
CA ASN A 578 8.09 2.10 11.64
C ASN A 578 6.88 1.95 10.72
N ALA A 579 6.86 0.86 9.96
CA ALA A 579 5.63 0.40 9.33
C ALA A 579 4.61 -0.03 10.39
N ILE A 580 5.08 -0.74 11.43
CA ILE A 580 4.25 -1.18 12.56
C ILE A 580 5.02 -0.94 13.86
N TYR A 581 4.41 -0.24 14.81
CA TYR A 581 4.95 -0.04 16.16
C TYR A 581 3.95 -0.55 17.22
N ILE A 582 4.45 -1.37 18.15
CA ILE A 582 3.71 -1.84 19.33
C ILE A 582 4.38 -1.25 20.57
N GLY A 583 3.63 -0.46 21.34
CA GLY A 583 4.09 0.21 22.55
C GLY A 583 4.26 -0.75 23.74
N ARG A 584 4.96 -0.29 24.79
CA ARG A 584 5.33 -1.11 25.96
C ARG A 584 4.17 -1.73 26.69
N ASN A 585 3.04 -1.05 26.67
CA ASN A 585 1.81 -1.41 27.36
C ASN A 585 0.71 -1.95 26.42
N ALA A 586 1.03 -2.21 25.15
CA ALA A 586 0.09 -2.78 24.18
C ALA A 586 0.47 -4.21 23.80
N PHE A 587 -0.47 -5.15 23.94
CA PHE A 587 -0.30 -6.50 23.41
C PHE A 587 -1.07 -6.67 22.09
N VAL A 588 -0.38 -7.11 21.06
CA VAL A 588 -0.97 -7.51 19.77
C VAL A 588 -0.84 -9.01 19.64
N LYS A 589 -1.95 -9.72 19.45
CA LYS A 589 -1.94 -11.18 19.37
C LYS A 589 -1.46 -11.67 18.00
N ASN A 590 -2.08 -11.19 16.92
CA ASN A 590 -1.75 -11.62 15.56
C ASN A 590 -1.58 -10.44 14.61
N ILE A 591 -0.50 -10.48 13.82
CA ILE A 591 -0.30 -9.67 12.62
C ILE A 591 -0.21 -10.63 11.43
N ASN A 592 -1.19 -10.59 10.55
CA ASN A 592 -1.31 -11.48 9.40
C ASN A 592 -1.02 -10.69 8.11
N VAL A 593 0.20 -10.80 7.60
CA VAL A 593 0.63 -10.23 6.32
C VAL A 593 0.26 -11.19 5.20
N LYS A 594 -0.65 -10.78 4.33
CA LYS A 594 -1.24 -11.58 3.26
C LYS A 594 -0.66 -11.21 1.89
N ASN A 595 -0.93 -12.05 0.90
CA ASN A 595 -0.58 -11.78 -0.49
C ASN A 595 -1.10 -10.40 -0.95
N GLY A 596 -0.27 -9.68 -1.71
CA GLY A 596 -0.53 -8.30 -2.13
C GLY A 596 -0.04 -7.21 -1.17
N ALA A 597 0.41 -7.57 0.03
CA ALA A 597 0.96 -6.60 0.98
C ALA A 597 2.31 -6.00 0.53
N GLU A 598 2.46 -4.69 0.69
CA GLU A 598 3.74 -3.98 0.52
C GLU A 598 4.08 -3.19 1.78
N ILE A 599 5.23 -3.48 2.39
CA ILE A 599 5.65 -2.91 3.68
C ILE A 599 6.94 -2.11 3.51
N LYS A 600 6.94 -0.85 3.95
CA LYS A 600 8.15 0.00 4.04
C LYS A 600 8.27 0.62 5.43
N GLY A 601 9.43 0.44 6.05
CA GLY A 601 9.69 0.81 7.45
C GLY A 601 9.86 -0.44 8.33
N ASN A 602 10.25 -0.24 9.59
CA ASN A 602 10.51 -1.34 10.52
C ASN A 602 9.20 -1.90 11.13
N ILE A 603 9.27 -3.13 11.65
CA ILE A 603 8.26 -3.71 12.53
C ILE A 603 8.88 -3.84 13.91
N LYS A 604 8.41 -3.03 14.87
CA LYS A 604 9.00 -2.94 16.21
C LYS A 604 7.95 -3.18 17.28
N SER A 605 8.25 -4.08 18.20
CA SER A 605 7.47 -4.33 19.40
C SER A 605 8.29 -4.10 20.64
N GLU A 606 7.85 -3.14 21.44
CA GLU A 606 8.37 -2.88 22.79
C GLU A 606 7.47 -3.49 23.86
N TRP A 607 6.50 -4.33 23.49
CA TRP A 607 5.58 -4.98 24.44
C TRP A 607 6.35 -5.56 25.65
N LYS A 608 6.04 -5.06 26.84
CA LYS A 608 6.67 -5.36 28.14
C LYS A 608 8.13 -4.89 28.33
N HIS A 609 8.67 -4.03 27.48
CA HIS A 609 10.01 -3.46 27.65
C HIS A 609 10.00 -2.23 28.54
N PHE A 610 9.72 -2.45 29.82
CA PHE A 610 9.79 -1.41 30.86
C PHE A 610 11.19 -1.37 31.51
N SER A 611 11.50 -0.26 32.17
CA SER A 611 12.74 -0.10 32.94
C SER A 611 12.58 0.96 34.04
N LYS A 612 13.54 1.01 34.97
CA LYS A 612 13.58 2.00 36.05
C LYS A 612 13.70 3.43 35.52
N ASP A 613 14.34 3.61 34.37
CA ASP A 613 14.47 4.92 33.69
C ASP A 613 13.10 5.46 33.21
N TYR A 614 12.10 4.59 33.06
CA TYR A 614 10.72 4.94 32.74
C TYR A 614 9.80 4.90 33.97
N GLY A 615 10.37 4.77 35.18
CA GLY A 615 9.61 4.70 36.43
C GLY A 615 8.88 3.38 36.64
N PHE A 616 9.50 2.25 36.26
CA PHE A 616 8.99 0.90 36.49
C PHE A 616 10.07 -0.05 37.03
N TRP A 617 9.68 -0.92 37.97
CA TRP A 617 10.61 -1.83 38.66
C TRP A 617 10.23 -3.29 38.41
N ASP A 618 11.24 -4.15 38.28
CA ASP A 618 11.11 -5.61 38.15
C ASP A 618 11.29 -6.34 39.48
N GLU A 619 11.76 -5.65 40.51
CA GLU A 619 11.92 -6.14 41.87
C GLU A 619 11.32 -5.14 42.85
N GLU A 620 10.88 -5.66 44.00
CA GLU A 620 10.40 -4.81 45.10
C GLU A 620 11.52 -3.89 45.58
N THR A 621 11.23 -2.60 45.70
CA THR A 621 12.21 -1.59 46.12
C THR A 621 11.68 -0.80 47.31
N GLU A 622 12.43 -0.79 48.40
CA GLU A 622 12.12 -0.01 49.60
C GLU A 622 12.59 1.45 49.42
N THR A 623 11.76 2.41 49.81
CA THR A 623 12.03 3.84 49.75
C THR A 623 11.96 4.46 51.15
N PRO A 624 12.80 5.45 51.48
CA PRO A 624 12.79 6.12 52.78
C PRO A 624 11.69 7.18 52.88
N TYR A 625 10.46 6.82 52.48
CA TYR A 625 9.28 7.66 52.52
C TYR A 625 8.27 7.08 53.51
N LEU A 626 7.64 7.93 54.31
CA LEU A 626 6.68 7.53 55.34
C LEU A 626 5.45 6.89 54.70
N ASP A 627 5.19 5.61 55.00
CA ASP A 627 3.92 4.96 54.70
C ASP A 627 2.94 5.29 55.83
N GLU A 628 2.09 6.29 55.62
CA GLU A 628 1.11 6.75 56.61
C GLU A 628 0.08 5.67 56.99
N GLU A 629 -0.26 4.78 56.05
CA GLU A 629 -1.22 3.69 56.28
C GLU A 629 -0.62 2.64 57.21
N LYS A 630 0.65 2.29 56.99
CA LYS A 630 1.36 1.27 57.79
C LYS A 630 2.08 1.84 59.01
N LYS A 631 2.19 3.18 59.11
CA LYS A 631 2.94 3.91 60.14
C LYS A 631 4.41 3.48 60.21
N THR A 632 5.04 3.31 59.03
CA THR A 632 6.46 2.94 58.89
C THR A 632 7.24 4.04 58.20
N ASP A 633 8.49 4.25 58.58
CA ASP A 633 9.38 5.27 57.98
C ASP A 633 9.84 4.91 56.56
N THR A 634 9.39 3.77 56.02
CA THR A 634 9.67 3.31 54.67
C THR A 634 8.38 2.90 53.94
N SER A 635 8.40 3.04 52.62
CA SER A 635 7.33 2.64 51.71
C SER A 635 7.89 1.74 50.60
N ILE A 636 7.01 1.05 49.89
CA ILE A 636 7.41 0.00 48.94
C ILE A 636 6.95 0.36 47.53
N ILE A 637 7.86 0.23 46.58
CA ILE A 637 7.56 0.18 45.17
C ILE A 637 7.46 -1.29 44.76
N GLU A 638 6.25 -1.77 44.54
CA GLU A 638 6.03 -3.11 44.00
C GLU A 638 6.52 -3.18 42.55
N PRO A 639 7.01 -4.34 42.09
CA PRO A 639 7.31 -4.50 40.68
C PRO A 639 6.05 -4.37 39.83
N LEU A 640 6.17 -3.81 38.62
CA LEU A 640 5.05 -3.77 37.67
C LEU A 640 4.70 -5.20 37.24
N ARG A 641 3.43 -5.58 37.39
CA ARG A 641 2.93 -6.91 37.07
C ARG A 641 1.89 -6.92 35.97
N ILE A 642 1.99 -7.93 35.12
CA ILE A 642 1.01 -8.33 34.13
C ILE A 642 0.04 -9.31 34.79
N GLN A 643 -1.25 -9.00 34.75
CA GLN A 643 -2.31 -9.76 35.38
C GLN A 643 -3.04 -10.62 34.34
N TYR A 644 -2.65 -11.89 34.20
CA TYR A 644 -3.11 -12.77 33.12
C TYR A 644 -3.52 -14.15 33.63
N ASN A 645 -4.65 -14.67 33.15
CA ASN A 645 -5.21 -15.99 33.52
C ASN A 645 -5.24 -16.28 35.04
N GLY A 646 -5.66 -15.30 35.83
CA GLY A 646 -5.78 -15.42 37.29
C GLY A 646 -4.44 -15.46 38.03
N LYS A 647 -3.33 -15.17 37.34
CA LYS A 647 -1.97 -15.09 37.90
C LYS A 647 -1.37 -13.71 37.64
N THR A 648 -0.32 -13.38 38.36
CA THR A 648 0.46 -12.16 38.15
C THR A 648 1.91 -12.51 37.82
N TYR A 649 2.47 -11.80 36.86
CA TYR A 649 3.82 -12.00 36.34
C TYR A 649 4.55 -10.68 36.36
N VAL A 650 5.82 -10.65 36.79
CA VAL A 650 6.63 -9.43 36.64
C VAL A 650 6.78 -9.15 35.15
N TYR A 651 6.75 -7.88 34.73
CA TYR A 651 6.68 -7.51 33.31
C TYR A 651 7.77 -8.13 32.44
N ASN A 652 8.99 -8.29 32.97
CA ASN A 652 10.15 -8.84 32.24
C ASN A 652 10.11 -10.37 32.09
N GLN A 653 9.13 -11.04 32.70
CA GLN A 653 8.97 -12.48 32.59
C GLN A 653 8.41 -12.87 31.22
N TYR A 654 8.99 -13.91 30.61
CA TYR A 654 8.44 -14.52 29.40
C TYR A 654 7.14 -15.28 29.70
N ILE A 655 6.10 -15.01 28.92
CA ILE A 655 4.78 -15.62 29.04
C ILE A 655 4.39 -16.10 27.63
N PRO A 656 4.41 -17.42 27.34
CA PRO A 656 4.23 -17.94 25.98
C PRO A 656 2.95 -17.47 25.29
N ASP A 657 1.85 -17.33 26.04
CA ASP A 657 0.56 -16.89 25.51
C ASP A 657 0.54 -15.41 25.11
N LEU A 658 1.44 -14.60 25.67
CA LEU A 658 1.49 -13.14 25.50
C LEU A 658 2.65 -12.72 24.60
N VAL A 659 2.77 -13.41 23.47
CA VAL A 659 3.78 -13.21 22.43
C VAL A 659 3.09 -12.91 21.10
N THR A 660 3.53 -11.85 20.43
CA THR A 660 2.96 -11.42 19.14
C THR A 660 3.31 -12.41 18.04
N ASN A 661 2.32 -12.88 17.30
CA ASN A 661 2.54 -13.74 16.14
C ASN A 661 2.54 -12.89 14.86
N LEU A 662 3.71 -12.76 14.23
CA LEU A 662 3.86 -12.11 12.93
C LEU A 662 3.89 -13.17 11.83
N ASN A 663 2.77 -13.30 11.12
CA ASN A 663 2.54 -14.34 10.13
C ASN A 663 2.63 -13.76 8.71
N PHE A 664 3.52 -14.28 7.89
CA PHE A 664 3.60 -14.01 6.46
C PHE A 664 2.91 -15.13 5.67
N ASN A 665 2.01 -14.76 4.76
CA ASN A 665 1.28 -15.69 3.89
C ASN A 665 1.09 -15.08 2.49
N GLY A 666 2.03 -15.33 1.58
CA GLY A 666 2.03 -14.83 0.22
C GLY A 666 3.43 -14.53 -0.32
N ASP A 667 3.49 -14.07 -1.56
CA ASP A 667 4.75 -13.71 -2.21
C ASP A 667 5.15 -12.28 -1.87
N ILE A 668 6.00 -12.15 -0.85
CA ILE A 668 6.29 -10.88 -0.17
C ILE A 668 7.79 -10.59 -0.23
N ASN A 669 8.13 -9.35 -0.62
CA ASN A 669 9.47 -8.80 -0.49
C ASN A 669 9.48 -7.79 0.65
N TYR A 670 10.31 -8.03 1.66
CA TYR A 670 10.42 -7.14 2.82
C TYR A 670 11.87 -6.98 3.26
N SER A 671 12.27 -5.78 3.66
CA SER A 671 13.66 -5.49 4.04
C SER A 671 13.79 -4.59 5.27
N GLY A 672 12.68 -4.19 5.89
CA GLY A 672 12.72 -3.49 7.17
C GLY A 672 13.14 -4.43 8.31
N ASN A 673 13.65 -3.88 9.39
CA ASN A 673 14.03 -4.69 10.55
C ASN A 673 12.79 -5.15 11.32
N ILE A 674 12.89 -6.30 11.98
CA ILE A 674 11.87 -6.84 12.89
C ILE A 674 12.50 -6.91 14.28
N THR A 675 11.87 -6.29 15.28
CA THR A 675 12.37 -6.30 16.66
C THR A 675 11.25 -6.65 17.63
N GLY A 676 11.47 -7.71 18.40
CA GLY A 676 10.56 -8.24 19.42
C GLY A 676 11.24 -9.37 20.19
N VAL A 677 12.46 -9.08 20.66
CA VAL A 677 13.49 -10.00 21.17
C VAL A 677 13.00 -11.01 22.23
N ASP A 678 11.95 -10.70 22.96
CA ASP A 678 11.34 -11.58 23.98
C ASP A 678 9.80 -11.64 23.90
N ASN A 679 9.22 -11.12 22.82
CA ASN A 679 7.77 -10.91 22.73
C ASN A 679 7.19 -11.03 21.30
N MET A 680 7.97 -11.52 20.32
CA MET A 680 7.49 -11.76 18.96
C MET A 680 7.98 -13.09 18.38
N LYS A 681 7.09 -13.84 17.73
CA LYS A 681 7.39 -14.98 16.85
C LYS A 681 7.13 -14.59 15.40
N VAL A 682 7.99 -15.04 14.49
CA VAL A 682 7.83 -14.82 13.05
C VAL A 682 7.53 -16.14 12.38
N SER A 683 6.43 -16.23 11.64
CA SER A 683 6.04 -17.44 10.93
C SER A 683 5.84 -17.14 9.45
N VAL A 684 6.45 -17.93 8.56
CA VAL A 684 6.10 -17.97 7.15
C VAL A 684 5.17 -19.16 6.95
N THR A 685 3.88 -18.85 6.80
CA THR A 685 2.78 -19.83 6.81
C THR A 685 2.36 -20.27 5.41
N GLY A 686 2.86 -19.59 4.37
CA GLY A 686 2.60 -19.92 2.96
C GLY A 686 3.21 -18.90 2.01
N GLY A 687 3.43 -19.29 0.76
CA GLY A 687 4.04 -18.45 -0.27
C GLY A 687 5.53 -18.18 -0.01
N LYS A 688 6.10 -17.20 -0.73
CA LYS A 688 7.52 -16.85 -0.66
C LYS A 688 7.79 -15.52 0.03
N LEU A 689 8.43 -15.56 1.19
CA LEU A 689 9.04 -14.39 1.82
C LEU A 689 10.51 -14.25 1.39
N THR A 690 10.81 -13.19 0.63
CA THR A 690 12.19 -12.76 0.40
C THR A 690 12.52 -11.64 1.39
N TYR A 691 13.36 -11.95 2.37
CA TYR A 691 13.68 -11.06 3.48
C TYR A 691 15.10 -10.50 3.38
N GLY A 692 15.22 -9.17 3.40
CA GLY A 692 16.50 -8.46 3.32
C GLY A 692 16.96 -7.81 4.62
N GLY A 693 16.14 -7.83 5.68
CA GLY A 693 16.38 -7.14 6.95
C GLY A 693 17.01 -8.01 8.04
N THR A 694 17.05 -7.47 9.26
CA THR A 694 17.44 -8.20 10.48
C THR A 694 16.23 -8.43 11.37
N ALA A 695 16.02 -9.65 11.86
CA ALA A 695 14.97 -9.99 12.81
C ALA A 695 15.58 -10.41 14.16
N ASP A 696 15.21 -9.73 15.24
CA ASP A 696 15.56 -10.10 16.63
C ASP A 696 14.29 -10.46 17.39
N VAL A 697 14.07 -11.77 17.56
CA VAL A 697 12.78 -12.38 17.94
C VAL A 697 13.00 -13.63 18.79
N VAL A 698 11.94 -14.22 19.36
CA VAL A 698 12.11 -15.45 20.17
C VAL A 698 12.15 -16.72 19.33
N ASN A 699 11.47 -16.72 18.18
CA ASN A 699 11.36 -17.87 17.30
C ASN A 699 11.08 -17.41 15.86
N VAL A 700 11.60 -18.19 14.92
CA VAL A 700 11.21 -18.12 13.51
C VAL A 700 10.73 -19.51 13.09
N LYS A 701 9.60 -19.57 12.40
CA LYS A 701 9.04 -20.82 11.86
C LYS A 701 8.73 -20.68 10.37
N VAL A 702 9.06 -21.69 9.58
CA VAL A 702 8.67 -21.81 8.17
C VAL A 702 7.86 -23.09 8.04
N GLU A 703 6.58 -22.96 7.67
CA GLU A 703 5.67 -24.10 7.52
C GLU A 703 5.95 -24.89 6.22
N GLU A 704 5.40 -26.10 6.13
CA GLU A 704 5.43 -26.92 4.91
C GLU A 704 4.88 -26.11 3.72
N ASP A 705 5.45 -26.31 2.53
CA ASP A 705 5.14 -25.56 1.29
C ASP A 705 5.39 -24.04 1.32
N ALA A 706 5.97 -23.49 2.40
CA ALA A 706 6.38 -22.09 2.49
C ALA A 706 7.87 -21.88 2.19
N TYR A 707 8.24 -20.68 1.75
CA TYR A 707 9.61 -20.34 1.37
C TYR A 707 10.11 -19.09 2.10
N LEU A 708 11.29 -19.16 2.73
CA LEU A 708 11.96 -18.02 3.36
C LEU A 708 13.41 -17.87 2.86
N TYR A 709 13.63 -16.83 2.07
CA TYR A 709 14.94 -16.56 1.46
C TYR A 709 15.59 -15.28 2.00
N GLY A 710 16.86 -15.39 2.39
CA GLY A 710 17.67 -14.28 2.90
C GLY A 710 17.40 -13.95 4.36
N GLY A 711 17.93 -12.81 4.80
CA GLY A 711 17.74 -12.25 6.13
C GLY A 711 18.80 -12.67 7.15
N THR A 712 18.87 -11.89 8.23
CA THR A 712 19.63 -12.22 9.44
C THR A 712 18.66 -12.38 10.59
N PHE A 713 18.68 -13.52 11.26
CA PHE A 713 17.76 -13.86 12.35
C PHE A 713 18.54 -14.10 13.63
N THR A 714 18.22 -13.36 14.68
CA THR A 714 18.61 -13.65 16.05
C THR A 714 17.41 -14.23 16.76
N VAL A 715 17.53 -15.48 17.21
CA VAL A 715 16.47 -16.18 17.94
C VAL A 715 16.89 -16.35 19.40
N LYS A 716 16.18 -15.67 20.31
CA LYS A 716 16.52 -15.66 21.74
C LYS A 716 15.88 -16.83 22.47
N ASP A 717 16.70 -17.60 23.16
CA ASP A 717 16.24 -18.62 24.10
C ASP A 717 15.72 -17.95 25.37
N MET A 718 14.44 -18.16 25.67
CA MET A 718 13.78 -17.58 26.84
C MET A 718 13.93 -18.45 28.09
N LYS A 719 14.67 -19.58 28.01
CA LYS A 719 14.90 -20.55 29.08
C LYS A 719 13.60 -20.98 29.78
N SER A 720 12.53 -21.10 29.00
CA SER A 720 11.20 -21.45 29.48
C SER A 720 10.96 -22.95 29.33
N LYS A 721 10.41 -23.61 30.37
CA LYS A 721 9.91 -24.99 30.26
C LYS A 721 8.53 -25.07 29.60
N LEU A 722 7.87 -23.93 29.40
CA LEU A 722 6.49 -23.84 28.90
C LEU A 722 6.44 -23.57 27.39
N ASP A 723 7.55 -23.19 26.78
CA ASP A 723 7.65 -22.94 25.34
C ASP A 723 9.00 -23.45 24.84
N THR A 724 8.94 -24.60 24.16
CA THR A 724 10.12 -25.32 23.67
C THR A 724 10.64 -24.77 22.35
N ASP A 725 9.94 -23.79 21.76
CA ASP A 725 10.23 -23.31 20.41
C ASP A 725 11.13 -22.06 20.44
N THR A 726 11.31 -21.44 21.61
CA THR A 726 12.18 -20.26 21.75
C THR A 726 13.65 -20.59 21.54
N GLY A 727 14.43 -19.64 21.05
CA GLY A 727 15.85 -19.83 20.73
C GLY A 727 16.10 -20.66 19.48
N LYS A 728 15.05 -20.93 18.71
CA LYS A 728 15.09 -21.78 17.53
C LYS A 728 14.57 -21.06 16.29
N PHE A 729 15.23 -21.36 15.19
CA PHE A 729 14.71 -21.23 13.84
C PHE A 729 14.23 -22.63 13.43
N ILE A 730 12.94 -22.78 13.12
CA ILE A 730 12.31 -24.05 12.78
C ILE A 730 11.91 -24.03 11.30
N ASN A 731 12.35 -25.02 10.54
CA ASN A 731 12.07 -25.13 9.11
C ASN A 731 11.41 -26.45 8.75
N HIS A 732 10.14 -26.38 8.34
CA HIS A 732 9.39 -27.45 7.67
C HIS A 732 9.23 -27.19 6.16
N GLY A 733 9.42 -25.94 5.72
CA GLY A 733 9.34 -25.53 4.31
C GLY A 733 10.70 -25.49 3.64
N THR A 734 10.93 -24.45 2.84
CA THR A 734 12.21 -24.22 2.14
C THR A 734 12.89 -22.95 2.64
N ILE A 735 14.17 -23.05 3.00
CA ILE A 735 14.99 -21.90 3.37
C ILE A 735 16.30 -21.85 2.59
N GLY A 736 16.82 -20.64 2.39
CA GLY A 736 18.08 -20.45 1.69
C GLY A 736 18.49 -18.99 1.57
N ALA A 737 19.59 -18.75 0.87
CA ALA A 737 19.99 -17.40 0.50
C ALA A 737 19.07 -16.80 -0.58
N ALA A 738 18.85 -15.49 -0.56
CA ALA A 738 18.08 -14.78 -1.59
C ALA A 738 18.83 -14.66 -2.93
N SER A 739 20.16 -14.75 -2.92
CA SER A 739 21.02 -14.61 -4.09
C SER A 739 22.40 -15.22 -3.85
N ALA A 740 23.20 -15.31 -4.90
CA ALA A 740 24.59 -15.77 -4.88
C ALA A 740 25.54 -14.90 -4.01
N ASP A 741 25.13 -13.65 -3.73
CA ASP A 741 25.94 -12.62 -3.06
C ASP A 741 25.48 -12.31 -1.63
N THR A 742 24.49 -13.06 -1.13
CA THR A 742 23.92 -12.93 0.22
C THR A 742 23.93 -14.29 0.92
N ASN A 743 24.05 -14.28 2.23
CA ASN A 743 23.76 -15.46 3.05
C ASN A 743 22.42 -15.25 3.76
N GLN A 744 21.77 -16.34 4.12
CA GLN A 744 20.83 -16.33 5.23
C GLN A 744 21.62 -16.60 6.51
N VAL A 745 21.45 -15.77 7.53
CA VAL A 745 22.23 -15.86 8.77
C VAL A 745 21.30 -16.14 9.95
N ILE A 746 21.67 -17.09 10.80
CA ILE A 746 20.89 -17.53 11.96
C ILE A 746 21.80 -17.53 13.19
N HIS A 747 21.57 -16.60 14.11
CA HIS A 747 22.17 -16.54 15.43
C HIS A 747 21.26 -17.29 16.43
N GLY A 748 21.50 -18.59 16.59
CA GLY A 748 20.72 -19.47 17.47
C GLY A 748 20.77 -20.92 17.00
N LYS A 749 19.77 -21.72 17.39
CA LYS A 749 19.63 -23.10 16.92
C LYS A 749 18.78 -23.16 15.64
N LEU A 750 19.19 -23.93 14.64
CA LEU A 750 18.33 -24.34 13.53
C LEU A 750 17.82 -25.77 13.78
N GLU A 751 16.52 -25.98 13.65
CA GLU A 751 15.88 -27.30 13.57
C GLU A 751 15.17 -27.39 12.22
N SER A 752 15.56 -28.36 11.38
CA SER A 752 15.02 -28.49 10.04
C SER A 752 14.73 -29.94 9.70
N ASP A 753 13.51 -30.19 9.25
CA ASP A 753 13.08 -31.39 8.51
C ASP A 753 12.62 -31.04 7.08
N GLY A 754 12.59 -29.75 6.72
CA GLY A 754 12.29 -29.25 5.38
C GLY A 754 13.49 -29.22 4.42
N ILE A 755 13.41 -28.35 3.41
CA ILE A 755 14.43 -28.16 2.37
C ILE A 755 15.40 -27.05 2.78
N LEU A 756 16.70 -27.37 2.74
CA LEU A 756 17.81 -26.43 2.85
C LEU A 756 18.38 -26.19 1.45
N GLU A 757 18.29 -24.97 0.94
CA GLU A 757 18.64 -24.65 -0.44
C GLU A 757 19.85 -23.71 -0.55
N ALA A 758 20.86 -24.14 -1.33
CA ALA A 758 21.96 -23.27 -1.74
C ALA A 758 21.60 -22.44 -2.98
N TYR A 759 22.15 -21.24 -3.08
CA TYR A 759 22.11 -20.41 -4.28
C TYR A 759 23.48 -20.42 -4.97
N ALA A 760 23.57 -21.05 -6.13
CA ALA A 760 24.84 -21.20 -6.84
C ALA A 760 25.26 -19.96 -7.65
N GLY A 761 26.52 -19.93 -8.09
CA GLY A 761 27.07 -18.85 -8.94
C GLY A 761 27.82 -17.74 -8.19
N GLY A 762 27.98 -17.84 -6.86
CA GLY A 762 28.71 -16.89 -6.04
C GLY A 762 29.40 -17.54 -4.84
N LYS A 763 29.99 -16.71 -3.96
CA LYS A 763 30.77 -17.18 -2.78
C LYS A 763 29.96 -17.24 -1.48
N LYS A 764 28.76 -16.68 -1.46
CA LYS A 764 27.89 -16.60 -0.29
C LYS A 764 26.82 -17.67 -0.43
N GLY A 765 25.63 -17.33 -0.93
CA GLY A 765 24.66 -18.30 -1.43
C GLY A 765 24.27 -19.44 -0.49
N GLN A 766 24.50 -19.30 0.83
CA GLN A 766 24.38 -20.38 1.80
C GLN A 766 23.66 -19.91 3.07
N ILE A 767 23.31 -20.89 3.90
CA ILE A 767 22.80 -20.69 5.26
C ILE A 767 23.97 -20.71 6.23
N VAL A 768 24.07 -19.72 7.10
CA VAL A 768 25.13 -19.60 8.12
C VAL A 768 24.49 -19.61 9.49
N VAL A 769 24.83 -20.59 10.32
CA VAL A 769 24.30 -20.75 11.67
C VAL A 769 25.44 -20.65 12.68
N ASP A 770 25.41 -19.67 13.58
CA ASP A 770 26.50 -19.56 14.57
C ASP A 770 26.39 -20.63 15.68
N GLY A 771 25.19 -21.15 15.91
CA GLY A 771 24.90 -22.22 16.87
C GLY A 771 24.87 -23.62 16.25
N THR A 772 23.98 -24.46 16.78
CA THR A 772 23.78 -25.84 16.30
C THR A 772 22.72 -25.88 15.21
N ALA A 773 22.98 -26.60 14.12
CA ALA A 773 22.00 -26.97 13.11
C ALA A 773 21.65 -28.46 13.24
N ASP A 774 20.41 -28.75 13.62
CA ASP A 774 19.84 -30.10 13.58
C ASP A 774 19.08 -30.25 12.26
N VAL A 775 19.60 -31.10 11.38
CA VAL A 775 19.11 -31.28 10.00
C VAL A 775 18.46 -32.66 9.81
N ASN A 776 18.02 -33.30 10.88
CA ASN A 776 17.45 -34.64 10.82
C ASN A 776 16.18 -34.69 9.97
N GLY A 777 16.22 -35.45 8.86
CA GLY A 777 15.12 -35.54 7.89
C GLY A 777 15.12 -34.44 6.84
N SER A 778 16.04 -33.47 6.92
CA SER A 778 16.14 -32.40 5.92
C SER A 778 16.53 -32.92 4.55
N ILE A 779 15.99 -32.29 3.51
CA ILE A 779 16.43 -32.42 2.12
C ILE A 779 17.37 -31.26 1.79
N VAL A 780 18.48 -31.52 1.09
CA VAL A 780 19.34 -30.45 0.61
C VAL A 780 19.22 -30.25 -0.90
N SER A 781 18.98 -29.02 -1.31
CA SER A 781 18.77 -28.63 -2.70
C SER A 781 19.74 -27.52 -3.11
N ALA A 782 19.73 -27.19 -4.39
CA ALA A 782 20.43 -26.03 -4.93
C ALA A 782 19.62 -25.42 -6.07
N THR A 783 19.50 -24.10 -6.05
CA THR A 783 18.97 -23.32 -7.17
C THR A 783 20.09 -22.57 -7.88
N ASN A 784 19.85 -22.15 -9.11
CA ASN A 784 20.83 -21.53 -9.99
C ASN A 784 22.07 -22.42 -10.26
N ALA A 785 22.02 -23.71 -9.96
CA ALA A 785 23.12 -24.65 -10.06
C ALA A 785 23.31 -25.20 -11.48
N LEU A 786 24.52 -25.69 -11.77
CA LEU A 786 24.82 -26.45 -12.99
C LEU A 786 25.11 -27.91 -12.65
N PRO A 787 24.79 -28.88 -13.53
CA PRO A 787 25.15 -30.28 -13.31
C PRO A 787 26.63 -30.48 -12.96
N GLY A 788 26.90 -31.21 -11.87
CA GLY A 788 28.24 -31.52 -11.39
C GLY A 788 28.79 -30.53 -10.35
N GLU A 789 28.08 -29.44 -10.05
CA GLU A 789 28.51 -28.49 -9.04
C GLU A 789 28.37 -29.03 -7.63
N LYS A 790 29.39 -28.75 -6.82
CA LYS A 790 29.43 -29.01 -5.38
C LYS A 790 29.38 -27.67 -4.65
N LEU A 791 28.35 -27.49 -3.83
CA LEU A 791 28.07 -26.23 -3.14
C LEU A 791 27.94 -26.47 -1.64
N THR A 792 28.33 -25.48 -0.85
CA THR A 792 28.01 -25.45 0.58
C THR A 792 26.59 -24.90 0.73
N VAL A 793 25.70 -25.69 1.33
CA VAL A 793 24.32 -25.29 1.61
C VAL A 793 24.24 -24.62 2.97
N LEU A 794 24.91 -25.20 3.95
CA LEU A 794 24.87 -24.75 5.33
C LEU A 794 26.23 -24.89 5.99
N THR A 795 26.63 -23.86 6.72
CA THR A 795 27.75 -23.91 7.68
C THR A 795 27.23 -23.62 9.07
N ALA A 796 27.58 -24.45 10.06
CA ALA A 796 27.16 -24.24 11.45
C ALA A 796 28.30 -24.33 12.46
N GLY A 797 28.08 -23.88 13.70
CA GLY A 797 28.99 -24.19 14.82
C GLY A 797 29.07 -25.70 15.10
N THR A 798 27.93 -26.40 15.03
CA THR A 798 27.81 -27.87 15.03
C THR A 798 26.69 -28.30 14.10
N VAL A 799 26.86 -29.39 13.33
CA VAL A 799 25.79 -30.01 12.53
C VAL A 799 25.44 -31.39 13.09
N ASN A 800 24.16 -31.64 13.37
CA ASN A 800 23.62 -32.91 13.87
C ASN A 800 22.52 -33.45 12.93
N GLY A 801 22.23 -34.75 13.02
CA GLY A 801 21.15 -35.40 12.28
C GLY A 801 21.59 -36.07 10.98
N THR A 802 20.62 -36.57 10.20
CA THR A 802 20.84 -37.23 8.90
C THR A 802 20.00 -36.58 7.80
N LEU A 803 20.57 -36.48 6.60
CA LEU A 803 19.88 -35.96 5.42
C LEU A 803 19.03 -37.04 4.73
N ASP A 804 17.94 -36.62 4.12
CA ASP A 804 16.99 -37.53 3.49
C ASP A 804 17.35 -37.88 2.04
N ASN A 805 18.11 -37.01 1.36
CA ASN A 805 18.58 -37.20 -0.03
C ASN A 805 20.08 -37.50 -0.12
N THR A 806 20.55 -38.56 0.53
CA THR A 806 21.96 -38.99 0.48
C THR A 806 22.32 -39.67 -0.85
N ALA A 807 23.61 -40.00 -1.04
CA ALA A 807 24.07 -40.74 -2.21
C ALA A 807 23.26 -42.04 -2.41
N GLY A 808 22.64 -42.18 -3.59
CA GLY A 808 21.73 -43.30 -3.92
C GLY A 808 20.25 -42.99 -3.75
N LYS A 809 19.88 -41.87 -3.12
CA LYS A 809 18.50 -41.37 -3.00
C LYS A 809 18.45 -39.88 -3.43
N PRO A 810 18.63 -39.56 -4.72
CA PRO A 810 18.64 -38.19 -5.20
C PRO A 810 17.26 -37.52 -5.06
N TYR A 811 17.26 -36.22 -4.77
CA TYR A 811 16.06 -35.37 -4.76
C TYR A 811 15.89 -34.67 -6.11
N GLU A 812 14.66 -34.55 -6.61
CA GLU A 812 14.33 -33.86 -7.86
C GLU A 812 14.26 -32.35 -7.66
N ALA A 813 15.41 -31.68 -7.65
CA ALA A 813 15.51 -30.24 -7.36
C ALA A 813 14.87 -29.34 -8.44
N SER A 814 14.88 -29.77 -9.71
CA SER A 814 14.24 -29.05 -10.82
C SER A 814 13.83 -30.03 -11.91
N GLY A 815 13.27 -29.51 -13.02
CA GLY A 815 12.96 -30.35 -14.18
C GLY A 815 14.20 -31.04 -14.77
N MET A 816 15.38 -30.43 -14.66
CA MET A 816 16.62 -30.90 -15.31
C MET A 816 17.76 -31.22 -14.32
N LEU A 817 17.54 -31.06 -13.01
CA LEU A 817 18.53 -31.31 -11.97
C LEU A 817 17.97 -32.19 -10.87
N SER A 818 18.82 -33.09 -10.41
CA SER A 818 18.67 -33.71 -9.09
C SER A 818 19.84 -33.36 -8.19
N THR A 819 19.64 -33.49 -6.88
CA THR A 819 20.66 -33.18 -5.86
C THR A 819 20.83 -34.33 -4.89
N THR A 820 22.07 -34.51 -4.43
CA THR A 820 22.41 -35.39 -3.31
C THR A 820 23.19 -34.61 -2.25
N GLY A 821 22.89 -34.90 -0.99
CA GLY A 821 23.47 -34.25 0.17
C GLY A 821 24.56 -35.06 0.86
N LYS A 822 25.49 -34.34 1.49
CA LYS A 822 26.50 -34.92 2.38
C LYS A 822 26.81 -33.98 3.55
N ILE A 823 26.86 -34.52 4.76
CA ILE A 823 27.37 -33.81 5.94
C ILE A 823 28.89 -34.06 6.05
N LYS A 824 29.65 -33.00 6.26
CA LYS A 824 31.11 -33.03 6.44
C LYS A 824 31.50 -32.10 7.59
N ASN A 825 31.71 -32.69 8.77
CA ASN A 825 31.96 -31.97 10.02
C ASN A 825 30.84 -30.94 10.27
N ASN A 826 31.19 -29.65 10.23
CA ASN A 826 30.32 -28.52 10.50
C ASN A 826 29.66 -27.93 9.23
N MET A 827 29.69 -28.67 8.12
CA MET A 827 29.17 -28.22 6.84
C MET A 827 28.21 -29.24 6.23
N VAL A 828 27.20 -28.74 5.54
CA VAL A 828 26.31 -29.51 4.67
C VAL A 828 26.61 -29.12 3.22
N GLU A 829 27.00 -30.11 2.44
CA GLU A 829 27.33 -29.96 1.02
C GLU A 829 26.23 -30.58 0.15
N VAL A 830 25.94 -29.96 -0.98
CA VAL A 830 25.06 -30.50 -2.02
C VAL A 830 25.86 -30.73 -3.30
N THR A 831 25.65 -31.86 -3.95
CA THR A 831 26.14 -32.15 -5.30
C THR A 831 24.95 -32.22 -6.23
N SER A 832 24.96 -31.37 -7.25
CA SER A 832 23.96 -31.37 -8.32
C SER A 832 24.36 -32.32 -9.44
N GLN A 833 23.38 -32.94 -10.09
CA GLN A 833 23.57 -33.84 -11.21
C GLN A 833 22.48 -33.62 -12.25
N ALA A 834 22.83 -33.76 -13.52
CA ALA A 834 21.84 -33.75 -14.59
C ALA A 834 20.87 -34.92 -14.37
N ALA A 835 19.58 -34.63 -14.38
CA ALA A 835 18.54 -35.63 -14.25
C ALA A 835 17.37 -35.25 -15.15
N ASN A 836 16.60 -36.25 -15.58
CA ASN A 836 15.42 -36.00 -16.42
C ASN A 836 14.17 -36.19 -15.56
N ASN A 837 13.76 -35.12 -14.89
CA ASN A 837 12.58 -35.12 -14.03
C ASN A 837 11.35 -34.58 -14.78
N LEU A 838 11.43 -34.51 -16.11
CA LEU A 838 10.40 -33.90 -16.95
C LEU A 838 9.20 -34.85 -17.17
N GLY A 839 9.33 -36.15 -16.91
CA GLY A 839 8.31 -37.13 -17.26
C GLY A 839 8.15 -37.29 -18.78
N GLU A 840 6.93 -37.46 -19.29
CA GLU A 840 6.70 -37.61 -20.73
C GLU A 840 7.09 -36.35 -21.51
N MET A 841 7.93 -36.54 -22.53
CA MET A 841 8.44 -35.51 -23.43
C MET A 841 8.13 -35.85 -24.88
N THR A 842 7.91 -34.83 -25.70
CA THR A 842 7.87 -34.99 -27.15
C THR A 842 9.26 -35.33 -27.70
N ALA A 843 9.35 -35.92 -28.89
CA ALA A 843 10.63 -36.21 -29.55
C ALA A 843 11.51 -34.95 -29.68
N GLN A 844 10.90 -33.79 -29.92
CA GLN A 844 11.57 -32.50 -29.98
C GLN A 844 12.18 -32.09 -28.63
N GLN A 845 11.41 -32.23 -27.54
CA GLN A 845 11.87 -31.92 -26.19
C GLN A 845 13.01 -32.87 -25.76
N THR A 846 12.92 -34.16 -26.09
CA THR A 846 13.99 -35.13 -25.82
C THR A 846 15.28 -34.75 -26.54
N GLU A 847 15.21 -34.40 -27.83
CA GLU A 847 16.39 -33.98 -28.60
C GLU A 847 17.02 -32.70 -28.01
N ALA A 848 16.20 -31.72 -27.63
CA ALA A 848 16.65 -30.49 -27.00
C ALA A 848 17.29 -30.75 -25.62
N TYR A 849 16.68 -31.60 -24.80
CA TYR A 849 17.18 -31.99 -23.49
C TYR A 849 18.58 -32.64 -23.61
N GLU A 850 18.72 -33.61 -24.50
CA GLU A 850 20.01 -34.27 -24.78
C GLU A 850 21.06 -33.26 -25.28
N ALA A 851 20.66 -32.32 -26.14
CA ALA A 851 21.53 -31.27 -26.65
C ALA A 851 22.04 -30.34 -25.54
N MET A 852 21.15 -29.86 -24.67
CA MET A 852 21.52 -28.97 -23.58
C MET A 852 22.43 -29.67 -22.57
N ASN A 853 22.18 -30.94 -22.26
CA ASN A 853 23.07 -31.73 -21.39
C ASN A 853 24.44 -31.98 -22.02
N ALA A 854 24.50 -32.34 -23.29
CA ALA A 854 25.77 -32.55 -23.98
C ALA A 854 26.57 -31.24 -24.12
N MET A 855 25.88 -30.13 -24.40
CA MET A 855 26.48 -28.80 -24.43
C MET A 855 27.07 -28.43 -23.07
N GLN A 856 26.28 -28.59 -22.00
CA GLN A 856 26.71 -28.24 -20.64
C GLN A 856 27.98 -28.99 -20.22
N GLN A 857 28.15 -30.25 -20.65
CA GLN A 857 29.35 -31.05 -20.42
C GLN A 857 30.53 -30.57 -21.29
N SER A 858 30.28 -30.21 -22.54
CA SER A 858 31.32 -29.73 -23.47
C SER A 858 31.91 -28.36 -23.09
N LEU A 859 31.13 -27.55 -22.38
CA LEU A 859 31.51 -26.20 -21.93
C LEU A 859 32.19 -26.20 -20.56
N ASP A 860 32.74 -27.33 -20.09
CA ASP A 860 33.44 -27.37 -18.81
C ASP A 860 34.64 -26.40 -18.80
N GLY A 861 34.72 -25.56 -17.76
CA GLY A 861 35.69 -24.46 -17.68
C GLY A 861 35.42 -23.23 -18.55
N ASP A 862 34.39 -23.24 -19.42
CA ASP A 862 34.00 -22.11 -20.26
C ASP A 862 32.99 -21.19 -19.54
N VAL A 863 33.17 -19.87 -19.66
CA VAL A 863 32.29 -18.86 -19.04
C VAL A 863 30.85 -18.95 -19.54
N ARG A 864 30.63 -19.41 -20.78
CA ARG A 864 29.30 -19.56 -21.39
C ARG A 864 28.45 -20.63 -20.69
N ARG A 865 29.06 -21.61 -20.04
CA ARG A 865 28.34 -22.63 -19.26
C ARG A 865 27.47 -22.00 -18.18
N ALA A 866 27.89 -20.87 -17.61
CA ALA A 866 27.13 -20.15 -16.59
C ALA A 866 25.79 -19.60 -17.10
N GLU A 867 25.68 -19.31 -18.41
CA GLU A 867 24.43 -18.84 -19.03
C GLU A 867 23.33 -19.92 -19.03
N MET A 868 23.68 -21.19 -18.79
CA MET A 868 22.73 -22.31 -18.75
C MET A 868 22.04 -22.48 -17.39
N ARG A 869 22.52 -21.83 -16.32
CA ARG A 869 21.97 -21.97 -14.96
C ARG A 869 20.46 -21.77 -14.87
N PRO A 870 19.87 -20.74 -15.52
CA PRO A 870 18.43 -20.52 -15.43
C PRO A 870 17.62 -21.71 -15.97
N LEU A 871 18.05 -22.31 -17.08
CA LEU A 871 17.40 -23.49 -17.65
C LEU A 871 17.36 -24.66 -16.66
N TYR A 872 18.49 -24.91 -15.99
CA TYR A 872 18.59 -25.97 -14.99
C TYR A 872 17.85 -25.68 -13.68
N SER A 873 17.35 -24.45 -13.49
CA SER A 873 16.61 -24.05 -12.29
C SER A 873 15.09 -23.99 -12.51
N LEU A 874 14.64 -24.22 -13.75
CA LEU A 874 13.21 -24.23 -14.08
C LEU A 874 12.51 -25.46 -13.50
N ASN A 875 11.27 -25.26 -13.06
CA ASN A 875 10.37 -26.37 -12.75
C ASN A 875 10.06 -27.20 -14.00
N VAL A 876 9.39 -28.34 -13.82
CA VAL A 876 9.09 -29.30 -14.90
C VAL A 876 8.38 -28.67 -16.10
N ASN A 877 7.35 -27.85 -15.87
CA ASN A 877 6.54 -27.29 -16.95
C ASN A 877 7.30 -26.22 -17.73
N ASP A 878 7.94 -25.31 -17.00
CA ASP A 878 8.70 -24.21 -17.59
C ASP A 878 9.91 -24.76 -18.34
N ALA A 879 10.57 -25.80 -17.82
CA ALA A 879 11.67 -26.47 -18.51
C ALA A 879 11.21 -27.13 -19.83
N LYS A 880 10.06 -27.83 -19.85
CA LYS A 880 9.51 -28.40 -21.11
C LYS A 880 9.23 -27.31 -22.14
N GLN A 881 8.64 -26.21 -21.70
CA GLN A 881 8.32 -25.10 -22.59
C GLN A 881 9.60 -24.42 -23.09
N ALA A 882 10.59 -24.20 -22.22
CA ALA A 882 11.91 -23.69 -22.58
C ALA A 882 12.60 -24.58 -23.63
N LEU A 883 12.62 -25.91 -23.43
CA LEU A 883 13.21 -26.87 -24.37
C LEU A 883 12.52 -26.85 -25.74
N THR A 884 11.19 -26.69 -25.76
CA THR A 884 10.41 -26.53 -26.99
C THR A 884 10.80 -25.24 -27.72
N GLN A 885 10.93 -24.13 -26.98
CA GLN A 885 11.33 -22.83 -27.52
C GLN A 885 12.80 -22.81 -28.00
N ILE A 886 13.71 -23.48 -27.28
CA ILE A 886 15.13 -23.62 -27.61
C ILE A 886 15.33 -24.35 -28.95
N SER A 887 14.52 -25.38 -29.21
CA SER A 887 14.61 -26.20 -30.44
C SER A 887 13.73 -25.72 -31.59
N SER A 888 12.84 -24.75 -31.36
CA SER A 888 11.96 -24.20 -32.40
C SER A 888 12.70 -23.28 -33.38
N SER A 889 12.17 -23.10 -34.60
CA SER A 889 12.61 -22.06 -35.53
C SER A 889 11.58 -21.88 -36.65
N ALA A 890 11.38 -20.63 -37.10
CA ALA A 890 10.50 -20.32 -38.24
C ALA A 890 11.16 -20.53 -39.61
N GLY A 891 12.48 -20.79 -39.66
CA GLY A 891 13.26 -20.86 -40.91
C GLY A 891 12.68 -21.80 -41.97
N PRO A 892 12.38 -23.08 -41.66
CA PRO A 892 11.83 -24.02 -42.63
C PRO A 892 10.46 -23.61 -43.19
N GLN A 893 9.63 -22.94 -42.38
CA GLN A 893 8.32 -22.43 -42.80
C GLN A 893 8.47 -21.26 -43.79
N MET A 894 9.48 -20.40 -43.59
CA MET A 894 9.78 -19.30 -44.52
C MET A 894 10.20 -19.81 -45.91
N VAL A 895 11.02 -20.87 -45.97
CA VAL A 895 11.42 -21.51 -47.23
C VAL A 895 10.19 -22.05 -47.98
N SER A 896 9.32 -22.75 -47.26
CA SER A 896 8.08 -23.28 -47.84
C SER A 896 7.17 -22.16 -48.35
N MET A 897 6.99 -21.08 -47.59
CA MET A 897 6.15 -19.94 -48.00
C MET A 897 6.68 -19.25 -49.26
N ALA A 898 7.99 -19.04 -49.37
CA ALA A 898 8.59 -18.41 -50.54
C ALA A 898 8.41 -19.28 -51.80
N GLN A 899 8.63 -20.59 -51.71
CA GLN A 899 8.55 -21.49 -52.88
C GLN A 899 7.14 -21.90 -53.26
N GLN A 900 6.20 -21.95 -52.31
CA GLN A 900 4.80 -22.27 -52.59
C GLN A 900 4.00 -21.06 -53.08
N SER A 901 4.56 -19.85 -53.01
CA SER A 901 3.91 -18.62 -53.46
C SER A 901 3.39 -18.79 -54.90
N THR A 902 2.09 -18.54 -55.08
CA THR A 902 1.40 -18.60 -56.37
C THR A 902 1.30 -17.22 -57.03
N LEU A 903 1.94 -16.20 -56.44
CA LEU A 903 1.81 -14.81 -56.87
C LEU A 903 2.18 -14.66 -58.36
N VAL A 904 3.29 -15.24 -58.80
CA VAL A 904 3.75 -15.15 -60.20
C VAL A 904 2.83 -15.92 -61.14
N SER A 905 2.59 -17.21 -60.89
CA SER A 905 1.73 -18.03 -61.76
C SER A 905 0.33 -17.44 -61.93
N ARG A 906 -0.25 -16.86 -60.87
CA ARG A 906 -1.58 -16.23 -60.92
C ARG A 906 -1.59 -14.91 -61.67
N VAL A 907 -0.56 -14.10 -61.48
CA VAL A 907 -0.38 -12.86 -62.24
C VAL A 907 -0.36 -13.14 -63.76
N ILE A 908 0.31 -14.23 -64.18
CA ILE A 908 0.43 -14.62 -65.59
C ILE A 908 -0.83 -15.34 -66.11
N SER A 909 -1.43 -16.25 -65.34
CA SER A 909 -2.66 -16.98 -65.70
C SER A 909 -3.82 -16.02 -65.99
N ASP A 910 -4.10 -15.09 -65.07
CA ASP A 910 -5.16 -14.09 -65.25
C ASP A 910 -4.91 -13.21 -66.47
N ARG A 911 -3.65 -12.82 -66.67
CA ARG A 911 -3.25 -11.96 -67.78
C ARG A 911 -3.49 -12.62 -69.14
N LEU A 912 -3.15 -13.90 -69.28
CA LEU A 912 -3.20 -14.61 -70.57
C LEU A 912 -4.57 -15.18 -70.88
N SER A 913 -5.38 -15.48 -69.86
CA SER A 913 -6.80 -15.87 -70.02
C SER A 913 -7.69 -14.82 -70.71
N THR A 914 -7.13 -13.63 -71.01
CA THR A 914 -7.80 -12.45 -71.55
C THR A 914 -6.91 -11.64 -72.52
N ALA A 915 -5.80 -12.20 -72.99
CA ALA A 915 -4.82 -11.49 -73.83
C ALA A 915 -5.30 -11.17 -75.26
N PHE A 916 -6.48 -11.66 -75.66
CA PHE A 916 -7.09 -11.48 -76.98
C PHE A 916 -8.46 -10.77 -76.79
N SER A 917 -8.67 -9.58 -77.37
CA SER A 917 -9.79 -8.65 -77.10
C SER A 917 -10.95 -8.77 -78.10
N MET A 918 -12.20 -8.56 -77.70
CA MET A 918 -13.41 -8.95 -78.44
C MET A 918 -13.70 -8.16 -79.76
N GLN A 919 -14.21 -8.84 -80.81
CA GLN A 919 -14.81 -8.28 -82.04
C GLN A 919 -16.17 -8.94 -82.36
N PRO A 920 -17.16 -8.19 -82.88
CA PRO A 920 -18.55 -8.64 -83.01
C PRO A 920 -18.75 -9.81 -83.99
N VAL A 921 -19.50 -10.83 -83.54
CA VAL A 921 -19.98 -12.00 -84.27
C VAL A 921 -21.48 -12.17 -83.99
N GLU A 922 -22.28 -12.33 -85.03
CA GLU A 922 -23.74 -12.40 -84.95
C GLU A 922 -24.20 -13.83 -84.62
N VAL A 923 -24.80 -14.04 -83.45
CA VAL A 923 -25.24 -15.36 -82.95
C VAL A 923 -26.77 -15.41 -82.89
N THR A 924 -27.38 -16.49 -83.38
CA THR A 924 -28.85 -16.67 -83.38
C THR A 924 -29.28 -17.51 -82.18
N VAL A 925 -30.12 -16.94 -81.31
CA VAL A 925 -30.63 -17.62 -80.11
C VAL A 925 -32.05 -18.17 -80.39
N PRO A 926 -32.30 -19.49 -80.23
CA PRO A 926 -33.64 -20.04 -80.41
C PRO A 926 -34.58 -19.63 -79.26
N VAL A 927 -35.84 -19.35 -79.60
CA VAL A 927 -36.89 -18.98 -78.64
C VAL A 927 -37.57 -20.26 -78.14
N SER A 928 -37.65 -20.46 -76.82
CA SER A 928 -38.29 -21.65 -76.25
C SER A 928 -39.79 -21.38 -76.02
N HIS A 929 -40.67 -22.11 -76.71
CA HIS A 929 -42.12 -22.13 -76.45
C HIS A 929 -42.53 -23.43 -75.74
N LEU A 930 -43.33 -23.30 -74.68
CA LEU A 930 -44.02 -24.40 -74.00
C LEU A 930 -45.43 -24.59 -74.62
N ALA A 931 -45.51 -25.06 -75.87
CA ALA A 931 -46.64 -25.77 -76.53
C ALA A 931 -46.54 -25.69 -78.07
N ASP A 932 -46.85 -26.79 -78.75
CA ASP A 932 -46.65 -27.05 -80.18
C ASP A 932 -47.38 -26.09 -81.14
N SER A 933 -46.65 -25.54 -82.11
CA SER A 933 -47.23 -25.04 -83.37
C SER A 933 -46.27 -25.24 -84.54
N ASP A 934 -46.71 -25.90 -85.62
CA ASP A 934 -45.92 -26.27 -86.81
C ASP A 934 -45.67 -25.10 -87.79
N LYS A 935 -45.05 -24.01 -87.32
CA LYS A 935 -44.44 -22.99 -88.18
C LYS A 935 -43.01 -22.69 -87.75
N ALA A 936 -42.11 -22.60 -88.72
CA ALA A 936 -40.71 -22.23 -88.50
C ALA A 936 -40.61 -20.72 -88.20
N ASP A 937 -40.09 -20.37 -87.02
CA ASP A 937 -39.74 -19.00 -86.64
C ASP A 937 -38.21 -18.79 -86.70
N ASP A 938 -37.80 -17.71 -87.39
CA ASP A 938 -36.42 -17.24 -87.47
C ASP A 938 -36.02 -16.64 -86.10
N GLY A 939 -35.13 -17.31 -85.36
CA GLY A 939 -34.68 -16.92 -84.02
C GLY A 939 -34.05 -15.52 -83.91
N ILE A 940 -33.82 -15.04 -82.67
CA ILE A 940 -33.31 -13.68 -82.43
C ILE A 940 -31.81 -13.62 -82.70
N LYS A 941 -31.40 -12.78 -83.66
CA LYS A 941 -29.99 -12.50 -83.95
C LYS A 941 -29.41 -11.47 -82.99
N MET A 942 -28.31 -11.81 -82.31
CA MET A 942 -27.61 -10.93 -81.37
C MET A 942 -26.13 -10.79 -81.78
N ASN A 943 -25.62 -9.56 -81.83
CA ASN A 943 -24.17 -9.32 -81.98
C ASN A 943 -23.46 -9.60 -80.64
N MET A 944 -22.57 -10.60 -80.63
CA MET A 944 -21.71 -10.97 -79.50
C MET A 944 -20.24 -10.76 -79.88
N GLU A 945 -19.45 -10.06 -79.07
CA GLU A 945 -18.03 -9.85 -79.39
C GLU A 945 -17.17 -11.09 -78.99
N LEU A 946 -16.41 -11.70 -79.92
CA LEU A 946 -15.47 -12.83 -79.76
C LEU A 946 -14.00 -12.40 -79.96
N PRO A 947 -12.99 -12.98 -79.28
CA PRO A 947 -11.64 -12.41 -79.14
C PRO A 947 -10.75 -12.32 -80.42
N VAL A 948 -10.04 -11.20 -80.59
CA VAL A 948 -9.01 -10.84 -81.62
C VAL A 948 -7.84 -10.05 -80.96
N ALA A 949 -6.60 -10.30 -81.38
CA ALA A 949 -5.35 -9.77 -80.76
C ALA A 949 -5.15 -8.23 -80.85
N GLN A 950 -4.48 -7.63 -79.86
CA GLN A 950 -4.07 -6.19 -79.78
C GLN A 950 -2.56 -6.07 -79.48
N ASP A 951 -1.93 -4.98 -79.94
CA ASP A 951 -0.47 -4.82 -80.05
C ASP A 951 0.29 -4.74 -78.70
N ASN A 952 -0.11 -3.87 -77.77
CA ASN A 952 0.65 -3.61 -76.53
C ASN A 952 -0.24 -3.66 -75.25
N ASN A 953 0.36 -4.08 -74.13
CA ASN A 953 -0.32 -4.10 -72.84
C ASN A 953 0.61 -3.81 -71.66
N ALA A 954 0.13 -2.99 -70.73
CA ALA A 954 0.73 -2.81 -69.41
C ALA A 954 -0.30 -3.11 -68.31
N TRP A 955 0.15 -3.77 -67.25
CA TRP A 955 -0.71 -4.15 -66.14
C TRP A 955 -0.01 -4.02 -64.78
N VAL A 956 -0.82 -3.81 -63.75
CA VAL A 956 -0.40 -3.85 -62.33
C VAL A 956 -1.44 -4.64 -61.53
N LYS A 957 -0.99 -5.53 -60.67
CA LYS A 957 -1.81 -6.38 -59.80
C LYS A 957 -1.40 -6.17 -58.35
N PHE A 958 -2.39 -5.92 -57.49
CA PHE A 958 -2.24 -5.86 -56.05
C PHE A 958 -2.86 -7.12 -55.46
N THR A 959 -2.10 -7.83 -54.64
CA THR A 959 -2.54 -9.08 -54.03
C THR A 959 -2.40 -8.99 -52.52
N LYS A 960 -3.39 -9.51 -51.80
CA LYS A 960 -3.35 -9.69 -50.36
C LYS A 960 -3.68 -11.15 -50.07
N ASN A 961 -2.89 -11.79 -49.20
CA ASN A 961 -3.12 -13.17 -48.82
C ASN A 961 -2.99 -13.38 -47.31
N TRP A 962 -3.69 -14.39 -46.82
CA TRP A 962 -3.76 -14.77 -45.41
C TRP A 962 -3.93 -16.27 -45.32
N GLY A 963 -3.26 -16.87 -44.35
CA GLY A 963 -3.32 -18.31 -44.22
C GLY A 963 -2.77 -18.81 -42.91
N ASN A 964 -2.84 -20.12 -42.76
CA ASN A 964 -2.14 -20.84 -41.72
C ASN A 964 -1.38 -22.00 -42.34
N LEU A 965 -0.22 -22.29 -41.75
CA LEU A 965 0.63 -23.41 -42.12
C LEU A 965 0.37 -24.59 -41.19
N LYS A 966 0.70 -25.79 -41.65
CA LYS A 966 0.74 -26.96 -40.78
C LYS A 966 1.80 -26.72 -39.68
N GLY A 967 1.39 -26.91 -38.42
CA GLY A 967 2.19 -26.55 -37.24
C GLY A 967 1.71 -25.28 -36.51
N GLY A 968 0.57 -24.69 -36.88
CA GLY A 968 -0.11 -23.66 -36.10
C GLY A 968 0.36 -22.21 -36.35
N ALA A 969 1.29 -22.01 -37.27
CA ALA A 969 1.76 -20.67 -37.65
C ALA A 969 0.73 -19.97 -38.56
N ASN A 970 0.42 -18.71 -38.24
CA ASN A 970 -0.45 -17.85 -39.05
C ASN A 970 0.40 -16.86 -39.85
N TYR A 971 -0.01 -16.54 -41.06
CA TYR A 971 0.69 -15.56 -41.88
C TYR A 971 -0.27 -14.63 -42.62
N HIS A 972 0.27 -13.47 -42.99
CA HIS A 972 -0.36 -12.58 -43.95
C HIS A 972 0.70 -12.01 -44.91
N GLY A 973 0.35 -11.83 -46.17
CA GLY A 973 1.21 -11.23 -47.17
C GLY A 973 0.50 -10.15 -47.96
N SER A 974 1.29 -9.22 -48.50
CA SER A 974 0.84 -8.22 -49.46
C SER A 974 1.84 -8.19 -50.60
N GLY A 975 1.36 -8.17 -51.84
CA GLY A 975 2.18 -8.17 -53.04
C GLY A 975 1.74 -7.13 -54.05
N ILE A 976 2.71 -6.58 -54.77
CA ILE A 976 2.50 -5.76 -55.97
C ILE A 976 3.29 -6.38 -57.11
N SER A 977 2.62 -6.60 -58.23
CA SER A 977 3.25 -7.11 -59.44
C SER A 977 2.89 -6.21 -60.60
N GLY A 978 3.85 -5.89 -61.46
CA GLY A 978 3.62 -5.10 -62.66
C GLY A 978 4.37 -5.69 -63.84
N GLY A 979 3.81 -5.57 -65.03
CA GLY A 979 4.43 -6.12 -66.21
C GLY A 979 3.95 -5.50 -67.51
N TYR A 980 4.65 -5.87 -68.57
CA TYR A 980 4.41 -5.41 -69.92
C TYR A 980 4.56 -6.58 -70.88
N ASP A 981 3.61 -6.75 -71.79
CA ASP A 981 3.69 -7.74 -72.85
C ASP A 981 3.25 -7.19 -74.19
N ARG A 982 3.83 -7.77 -75.25
CA ARG A 982 3.57 -7.38 -76.63
C ARG A 982 3.20 -8.60 -77.47
N TRP A 983 2.33 -8.35 -78.44
CA TRP A 983 2.04 -9.30 -79.51
C TRP A 983 3.34 -9.62 -80.29
N MET A 984 3.58 -10.91 -80.57
CA MET A 984 4.74 -11.36 -81.37
C MET A 984 4.31 -11.87 -82.74
N ASN A 985 3.24 -12.67 -82.79
CA ASN A 985 2.55 -13.12 -84.00
C ASN A 985 1.13 -13.59 -83.63
N GLU A 986 0.36 -14.07 -84.62
CA GLU A 986 -1.05 -14.46 -84.47
C GLU A 986 -1.35 -15.39 -83.28
N ASN A 987 -0.41 -16.24 -82.89
CA ASN A 987 -0.62 -17.22 -81.80
C ASN A 987 0.26 -16.99 -80.56
N TRP A 988 1.23 -16.06 -80.59
CA TRP A 988 2.25 -15.93 -79.56
C TRP A 988 2.39 -14.50 -79.01
N ARG A 989 2.59 -14.42 -77.70
CA ARG A 989 2.85 -13.19 -76.95
C ARG A 989 4.04 -13.37 -76.02
N GLY A 990 4.81 -12.31 -75.78
CA GLY A 990 5.83 -12.35 -74.73
C GLY A 990 5.94 -11.07 -73.95
N GLY A 991 6.32 -11.19 -72.68
CA GLY A 991 6.38 -10.09 -71.74
C GLY A 991 7.41 -10.27 -70.65
N VAL A 992 7.56 -9.21 -69.86
CA VAL A 992 8.42 -9.13 -68.69
C VAL A 992 7.60 -8.63 -67.50
N PHE A 993 7.97 -9.04 -66.29
CA PHE A 993 7.32 -8.58 -65.06
C PHE A 993 8.32 -8.39 -63.92
N LEU A 994 7.91 -7.53 -62.98
CA LEU A 994 8.55 -7.34 -61.69
C LEU A 994 7.48 -7.56 -60.60
N SER A 995 7.82 -8.31 -59.57
CA SER A 995 6.95 -8.59 -58.43
C SER A 995 7.67 -8.32 -57.13
N TYR A 996 6.97 -7.75 -56.16
CA TYR A 996 7.43 -7.59 -54.79
C TYR A 996 6.36 -8.09 -53.83
N GLN A 997 6.75 -8.95 -52.88
CA GLN A 997 5.88 -9.51 -51.85
C GLN A 997 6.52 -9.35 -50.47
N ALA A 998 5.73 -8.87 -49.51
CA ALA A 998 6.10 -8.86 -48.10
C ALA A 998 5.14 -9.79 -47.34
N MET A 999 5.68 -10.76 -46.60
CA MET A 999 4.92 -11.71 -45.80
C MET A 999 5.39 -11.66 -44.35
N GLY A 1000 4.44 -11.58 -43.41
CA GLY A 1000 4.69 -11.71 -41.98
C GLY A 1000 4.09 -13.02 -41.47
N LEU A 1001 4.82 -13.71 -40.59
CA LEU A 1001 4.45 -14.98 -39.97
C LEU A 1001 4.57 -14.86 -38.44
N GLY A 1002 3.60 -15.41 -37.72
CA GLY A 1002 3.62 -15.57 -36.27
C GLY A 1002 3.31 -17.00 -35.85
N ALA A 1003 4.11 -17.53 -34.92
CA ALA A 1003 3.97 -18.83 -34.30
C ALA A 1003 4.09 -18.70 -32.77
N GLU A 1004 3.86 -19.79 -32.04
CA GLU A 1004 3.85 -19.80 -30.57
C GLU A 1004 5.15 -19.27 -29.93
N SER A 1005 6.31 -19.61 -30.50
CA SER A 1005 7.63 -19.26 -29.97
C SER A 1005 8.45 -18.34 -30.89
N GLY A 1006 7.83 -17.69 -31.88
CA GLY A 1006 8.59 -16.85 -32.80
C GLY A 1006 7.77 -16.13 -33.86
N SER A 1007 8.44 -15.23 -34.57
CA SER A 1007 7.89 -14.50 -35.72
C SER A 1007 8.93 -14.37 -36.83
N ALA A 1008 8.45 -14.18 -38.04
CA ALA A 1008 9.30 -14.03 -39.21
C ALA A 1008 8.72 -13.06 -40.23
N ASN A 1009 9.59 -12.40 -40.99
CA ASN A 1009 9.23 -11.59 -42.13
C ASN A 1009 10.03 -12.01 -43.36
N VAL A 1010 9.33 -12.25 -44.47
CA VAL A 1010 9.89 -12.58 -45.78
C VAL A 1010 9.63 -11.41 -46.72
N TYR A 1011 10.67 -10.94 -47.41
CA TYR A 1011 10.57 -9.90 -48.43
C TYR A 1011 11.12 -10.46 -49.75
N ASP A 1012 10.23 -10.81 -50.67
CA ASP A 1012 10.53 -11.49 -51.93
C ASP A 1012 10.39 -10.51 -53.10
N THR A 1013 11.46 -10.33 -53.89
CA THR A 1013 11.47 -9.50 -55.09
C THR A 1013 11.84 -10.35 -56.30
N ARG A 1014 10.94 -10.48 -57.28
CA ARG A 1014 11.13 -11.34 -58.45
C ARG A 1014 11.09 -10.56 -59.75
N PHE A 1015 12.02 -10.86 -60.66
CA PHE A 1015 12.01 -10.38 -62.04
C PHE A 1015 11.92 -11.57 -62.98
N GLY A 1016 11.00 -11.52 -63.93
CA GLY A 1016 10.77 -12.64 -64.82
C GLY A 1016 10.31 -12.27 -66.22
N VAL A 1017 10.35 -13.29 -67.08
CA VAL A 1017 9.89 -13.24 -68.46
C VAL A 1017 8.82 -14.31 -68.65
N TYR A 1018 7.87 -14.07 -69.55
CA TYR A 1018 6.83 -15.04 -69.88
C TYR A 1018 6.49 -15.02 -71.35
N VAL A 1019 6.00 -16.16 -71.82
CA VAL A 1019 5.49 -16.36 -73.17
C VAL A 1019 4.12 -17.01 -73.07
N GLY A 1020 3.15 -16.45 -73.78
CA GLY A 1020 1.80 -16.98 -73.92
C GLY A 1020 1.55 -17.47 -75.34
N TYR A 1021 0.79 -18.55 -75.46
CA TYR A 1021 0.34 -19.17 -76.70
C TYR A 1021 -1.18 -19.29 -76.69
N TYR A 1022 -1.83 -18.93 -77.79
CA TYR A 1022 -3.27 -19.09 -77.96
C TYR A 1022 -3.58 -19.43 -79.40
N LYS A 1023 -4.39 -20.48 -79.61
CA LYS A 1023 -4.89 -20.86 -80.93
C LYS A 1023 -6.16 -21.68 -80.79
N ASP A 1024 -7.23 -21.24 -81.45
CA ASP A 1024 -8.55 -21.88 -81.43
C ASP A 1024 -9.04 -22.13 -79.99
N ALA A 1025 -9.07 -23.39 -79.56
CA ALA A 1025 -9.49 -23.82 -78.23
C ALA A 1025 -8.34 -23.87 -77.20
N ALA A 1026 -7.08 -23.76 -77.60
CA ALA A 1026 -5.93 -23.97 -76.71
C ALA A 1026 -5.33 -22.63 -76.23
N ASP A 1027 -5.13 -22.53 -74.91
CA ASP A 1027 -4.49 -21.41 -74.21
C ASP A 1027 -3.36 -21.96 -73.33
N ALA A 1028 -2.15 -21.45 -73.47
CA ALA A 1028 -1.01 -21.93 -72.71
C ALA A 1028 -0.02 -20.82 -72.37
N TYR A 1029 0.69 -20.98 -71.26
CA TYR A 1029 1.78 -20.07 -70.94
C TYR A 1029 2.92 -20.75 -70.22
N ILE A 1030 4.10 -20.16 -70.37
CA ILE A 1030 5.30 -20.51 -69.64
C ILE A 1030 5.99 -19.23 -69.17
N TYR A 1031 6.52 -19.25 -67.95
CA TYR A 1031 7.31 -18.16 -67.39
C TYR A 1031 8.57 -18.70 -66.74
N ALA A 1032 9.57 -17.84 -66.64
CA ALA A 1032 10.78 -18.06 -65.88
C ALA A 1032 11.16 -16.78 -65.13
N ASP A 1033 11.52 -16.90 -63.85
CA ASP A 1033 11.89 -15.77 -63.01
C ASP A 1033 13.05 -16.06 -62.06
N TYR A 1034 13.68 -14.96 -61.64
CA TYR A 1034 14.72 -14.93 -60.63
C TYR A 1034 14.30 -14.02 -59.47
N GLY A 1035 14.39 -14.52 -58.25
CA GLY A 1035 13.96 -13.85 -57.03
C GLY A 1035 15.08 -13.62 -56.02
N TRP A 1036 15.08 -12.45 -55.39
CA TRP A 1036 15.86 -12.13 -54.20
C TRP A 1036 14.95 -12.08 -52.98
N VAL A 1037 15.20 -12.97 -52.02
CA VAL A 1037 14.40 -13.12 -50.81
C VAL A 1037 15.21 -12.67 -49.61
N ARG A 1038 14.72 -11.69 -48.86
CA ARG A 1038 15.33 -11.23 -47.61
C ARG A 1038 14.48 -11.67 -46.44
N ASN A 1039 15.12 -12.25 -45.44
CA ASN A 1039 14.47 -12.88 -44.31
C ASN A 1039 14.89 -12.20 -43.01
N LYS A 1040 13.91 -11.97 -42.12
CA LYS A 1040 14.13 -11.57 -40.72
C LYS A 1040 13.40 -12.54 -39.82
N LEU A 1041 14.10 -13.11 -38.85
CA LEU A 1041 13.58 -14.10 -37.92
C LEU A 1041 13.77 -13.61 -36.48
N HIS A 1042 12.76 -13.86 -35.66
CA HIS A 1042 12.79 -13.68 -34.22
C HIS A 1042 12.25 -14.94 -33.54
N ARG A 1043 12.96 -15.42 -32.52
CA ARG A 1043 12.59 -16.59 -31.70
C ARG A 1043 12.63 -16.21 -30.23
N GLY A 1044 11.51 -16.42 -29.55
CA GLY A 1044 11.37 -16.14 -28.12
C GLY A 1044 11.62 -17.40 -27.28
N ILE A 1045 12.47 -17.28 -26.26
CA ILE A 1045 12.66 -18.27 -25.20
C ILE A 1045 12.13 -17.67 -23.91
N GLY A 1046 10.80 -17.53 -23.84
CA GLY A 1046 10.09 -16.75 -22.83
C GLY A 1046 10.37 -17.20 -21.40
N MET A 1047 10.52 -18.51 -21.17
CA MET A 1047 10.78 -19.06 -19.83
C MET A 1047 12.16 -18.66 -19.27
N LEU A 1048 13.08 -18.25 -20.14
CA LEU A 1048 14.40 -17.75 -19.76
C LEU A 1048 14.49 -16.21 -19.87
N GLY A 1049 13.43 -15.54 -20.31
CA GLY A 1049 13.44 -14.11 -20.60
C GLY A 1049 14.38 -13.73 -21.76
N LEU A 1050 14.66 -14.66 -22.69
CA LEU A 1050 15.61 -14.46 -23.79
C LEU A 1050 14.90 -14.36 -25.15
N GLY A 1051 15.55 -13.67 -26.09
CA GLY A 1051 15.12 -13.57 -27.49
C GLY A 1051 16.31 -13.69 -28.44
N ALA A 1052 16.12 -14.45 -29.52
CA ALA A 1052 17.11 -14.68 -30.56
C ALA A 1052 16.63 -14.08 -31.89
N GLU A 1053 17.52 -13.40 -32.61
CA GLU A 1053 17.21 -12.77 -33.90
C GLU A 1053 18.24 -13.10 -34.98
N ALA A 1054 17.77 -13.25 -36.22
CA ALA A 1054 18.62 -13.43 -37.40
C ALA A 1054 18.11 -12.66 -38.62
N LYS A 1055 19.04 -12.24 -39.47
CA LYS A 1055 18.75 -11.66 -40.80
C LYS A 1055 19.61 -12.36 -41.83
N TYR A 1056 19.01 -12.83 -42.92
CA TYR A 1056 19.70 -13.56 -43.96
C TYR A 1056 18.99 -13.44 -45.30
N ASN A 1057 19.66 -13.86 -46.38
CA ASN A 1057 19.14 -13.77 -47.73
C ASN A 1057 18.97 -15.17 -48.34
N ALA A 1058 18.19 -15.23 -49.42
CA ALA A 1058 18.06 -16.39 -50.28
C ALA A 1058 17.80 -15.92 -51.71
N ASN A 1059 18.12 -16.78 -52.67
CA ASN A 1059 17.82 -16.58 -54.08
C ASN A 1059 16.90 -17.69 -54.57
N LEU A 1060 15.99 -17.35 -55.47
CA LEU A 1060 14.99 -18.25 -56.04
C LEU A 1060 15.09 -18.23 -57.56
N VAL A 1061 15.00 -19.38 -58.20
CA VAL A 1061 14.75 -19.52 -59.64
C VAL A 1061 13.46 -20.29 -59.79
N GLU A 1062 12.49 -19.77 -60.53
CA GLU A 1062 11.22 -20.45 -60.77
C GLU A 1062 10.91 -20.54 -62.26
N ILE A 1063 10.38 -21.70 -62.67
CA ILE A 1063 9.80 -21.93 -63.98
C ILE A 1063 8.40 -22.49 -63.75
N GLY A 1064 7.40 -21.90 -64.38
CA GLY A 1064 6.04 -22.39 -64.29
C GLY A 1064 5.26 -22.17 -65.56
N GLY A 1065 4.12 -22.84 -65.66
CA GLY A 1065 3.27 -22.75 -66.82
C GLY A 1065 1.93 -23.43 -66.62
N GLU A 1066 1.00 -23.12 -67.50
CA GLU A 1066 -0.33 -23.73 -67.54
C GLU A 1066 -0.73 -23.98 -68.99
N TYR A 1067 -1.45 -25.07 -69.21
CA TYR A 1067 -2.13 -25.39 -70.45
C TYR A 1067 -3.62 -25.55 -70.15
N LYS A 1068 -4.47 -24.93 -70.95
CA LYS A 1068 -5.92 -24.90 -70.83
C LYS A 1068 -6.54 -25.16 -72.20
N TYR A 1069 -7.62 -25.94 -72.22
CA TYR A 1069 -8.34 -26.25 -73.45
C TYR A 1069 -9.83 -25.94 -73.29
N ASP A 1070 -10.38 -25.07 -74.12
CA ASP A 1070 -11.76 -24.62 -74.08
C ASP A 1070 -12.68 -25.52 -74.91
N LEU A 1071 -13.57 -26.25 -74.25
CA LEU A 1071 -14.46 -27.22 -74.91
C LEU A 1071 -15.55 -26.56 -75.78
N HIS A 1072 -15.77 -25.25 -75.65
CA HIS A 1072 -16.85 -24.51 -76.30
C HIS A 1072 -16.33 -23.42 -77.26
N ALA A 1073 -15.03 -23.41 -77.58
CA ALA A 1073 -14.41 -22.40 -78.44
C ALA A 1073 -15.03 -22.26 -79.85
N SER A 1074 -15.71 -23.29 -80.36
CA SER A 1074 -16.26 -23.34 -81.72
C SER A 1074 -17.79 -23.38 -81.81
N ASP A 1075 -18.51 -23.48 -80.68
CA ASP A 1075 -19.97 -23.67 -80.66
C ASP A 1075 -20.78 -22.42 -80.26
N GLY A 1076 -20.10 -21.30 -79.99
CA GLY A 1076 -20.70 -19.98 -79.76
C GLY A 1076 -21.49 -19.84 -78.45
N LYS A 1077 -21.36 -20.78 -77.51
CA LYS A 1077 -22.05 -20.72 -76.22
C LYS A 1077 -21.48 -19.61 -75.33
N ILE A 1078 -22.34 -19.01 -74.49
CA ILE A 1078 -21.92 -17.99 -73.52
C ILE A 1078 -21.20 -18.57 -72.29
N TRP A 1079 -21.32 -19.87 -72.03
CA TRP A 1079 -20.67 -20.60 -70.93
C TRP A 1079 -19.62 -21.53 -71.49
N HIS A 1080 -18.40 -21.41 -70.99
CA HIS A 1080 -17.24 -22.17 -71.40
C HIS A 1080 -16.73 -23.03 -70.25
N ALA A 1081 -16.39 -24.27 -70.58
CA ALA A 1081 -15.83 -25.24 -69.65
C ALA A 1081 -14.44 -25.62 -70.16
N SER A 1082 -13.42 -25.29 -69.38
CA SER A 1082 -12.03 -25.40 -69.81
C SER A 1082 -11.22 -26.21 -68.82
N PRO A 1083 -10.94 -27.50 -69.08
CA PRO A 1083 -9.96 -28.25 -68.32
C PRO A 1083 -8.58 -27.60 -68.47
N TYR A 1084 -7.82 -27.58 -67.38
CA TYR A 1084 -6.48 -27.02 -67.35
C TYR A 1084 -5.52 -27.88 -66.53
N ALA A 1085 -4.25 -27.81 -66.90
CA ALA A 1085 -3.12 -28.46 -66.24
C ALA A 1085 -1.98 -27.45 -66.06
N GLY A 1086 -1.44 -27.35 -64.85
CA GLY A 1086 -0.35 -26.44 -64.50
C GLY A 1086 0.84 -27.17 -63.90
N LEU A 1087 2.03 -26.57 -64.03
CA LEU A 1087 3.28 -27.03 -63.43
C LEU A 1087 4.04 -25.84 -62.86
N GLN A 1088 4.63 -26.02 -61.68
CA GLN A 1088 5.54 -25.08 -61.03
C GLN A 1088 6.78 -25.84 -60.57
N VAL A 1089 7.95 -25.35 -60.96
CA VAL A 1089 9.26 -25.85 -60.54
C VAL A 1089 10.06 -24.68 -60.01
N SER A 1090 10.45 -24.71 -58.74
CA SER A 1090 11.31 -23.68 -58.17
C SER A 1090 12.52 -24.26 -57.45
N TRP A 1091 13.67 -23.63 -57.64
CA TRP A 1091 14.91 -23.94 -56.96
C TRP A 1091 15.30 -22.74 -56.09
N MET A 1092 15.44 -22.96 -54.79
CA MET A 1092 15.80 -21.92 -53.82
C MET A 1092 17.15 -22.27 -53.18
N ASN A 1093 18.04 -21.29 -53.11
CA ASN A 1093 19.29 -21.35 -52.36
C ASN A 1093 19.25 -20.32 -51.23
N GLN A 1094 19.25 -20.79 -49.98
CA GLN A 1094 19.23 -19.97 -48.78
C GLN A 1094 20.61 -19.90 -48.13
N ASP A 1095 21.07 -18.69 -47.78
CA ASP A 1095 22.33 -18.49 -47.09
C ASP A 1095 22.29 -19.04 -45.65
N ALA A 1096 23.46 -19.46 -45.14
CA ALA A 1096 23.62 -19.77 -43.73
C ALA A 1096 23.41 -18.53 -42.85
N TYR A 1097 22.94 -18.72 -41.62
CA TYR A 1097 22.75 -17.61 -40.69
C TYR A 1097 23.03 -17.99 -39.24
N LYS A 1098 23.36 -16.97 -38.46
CA LYS A 1098 23.60 -17.07 -37.02
C LYS A 1098 22.62 -16.18 -36.28
N GLU A 1099 21.95 -16.75 -35.30
CA GLU A 1099 21.13 -15.99 -34.37
C GLU A 1099 21.99 -15.22 -33.36
N ASN A 1100 21.49 -14.09 -32.88
CA ASN A 1100 22.09 -13.30 -31.80
C ASN A 1100 21.02 -12.92 -30.77
N GLY A 1101 21.42 -12.71 -29.52
CA GLY A 1101 20.55 -12.21 -28.44
C GLY A 1101 20.26 -13.20 -27.31
N ALA A 1102 20.34 -14.52 -27.57
CA ALA A 1102 20.05 -15.56 -26.58
C ALA A 1102 21.30 -16.32 -26.05
N GLY A 1103 22.49 -15.70 -26.12
CA GLY A 1103 23.72 -16.29 -25.59
C GLY A 1103 24.05 -17.68 -26.16
N THR A 1104 24.35 -18.64 -25.28
CA THR A 1104 24.64 -20.04 -25.66
C THR A 1104 23.45 -20.78 -26.31
N PHE A 1105 22.23 -20.22 -26.22
CA PHE A 1105 21.02 -20.79 -26.84
C PHE A 1105 20.77 -20.31 -28.28
N ASN A 1106 21.65 -19.47 -28.84
CA ASN A 1106 21.57 -19.07 -30.26
C ASN A 1106 21.81 -20.29 -31.17
N GLN A 1107 21.14 -20.33 -32.32
CA GLN A 1107 21.32 -21.34 -33.35
C GLN A 1107 22.19 -20.81 -34.50
N HIS A 1108 23.08 -21.67 -35.01
CA HIS A 1108 23.83 -21.50 -36.26
C HIS A 1108 23.22 -22.42 -37.29
N VAL A 1109 22.45 -21.85 -38.21
CA VAL A 1109 21.71 -22.60 -39.22
C VAL A 1109 22.51 -22.61 -40.51
N ALA A 1110 22.74 -23.80 -41.05
CA ALA A 1110 23.45 -23.99 -42.30
C ALA A 1110 22.62 -23.50 -43.50
N GLY A 1111 23.30 -23.11 -44.56
CA GLY A 1111 22.65 -22.81 -45.84
C GLY A 1111 22.02 -24.07 -46.44
N MET A 1112 20.98 -23.90 -47.26
CA MET A 1112 20.29 -25.02 -47.89
C MET A 1112 19.93 -24.73 -49.35
N ASN A 1113 19.79 -25.81 -50.12
CA ASN A 1113 19.14 -25.78 -51.43
C ASN A 1113 17.84 -26.59 -51.36
N ASN A 1114 16.74 -26.07 -51.87
CA ASN A 1114 15.47 -26.80 -51.97
C ASN A 1114 14.87 -26.70 -53.37
N THR A 1115 14.48 -27.85 -53.93
CA THR A 1115 13.79 -27.92 -55.23
C THR A 1115 12.33 -28.30 -55.00
N TYR A 1116 11.42 -27.36 -55.24
CA TYR A 1116 9.98 -27.56 -55.16
C TYR A 1116 9.39 -27.86 -56.54
N VAL A 1117 8.56 -28.89 -56.63
CA VAL A 1117 7.85 -29.26 -57.85
C VAL A 1117 6.38 -29.52 -57.53
N ALA A 1118 5.47 -28.80 -58.19
CA ALA A 1118 4.05 -28.98 -58.00
C ALA A 1118 3.28 -28.97 -59.32
N GLY A 1119 2.33 -29.89 -59.45
CA GLY A 1119 1.37 -29.94 -60.56
C GLY A 1119 -0.01 -29.50 -60.11
N GLN A 1120 -0.79 -28.97 -61.04
CA GLN A 1120 -2.16 -28.53 -60.83
C GLN A 1120 -3.06 -29.12 -61.93
N LEU A 1121 -4.24 -29.58 -61.57
CA LEU A 1121 -5.27 -30.03 -62.53
C LEU A 1121 -6.62 -29.48 -62.10
N GLY A 1122 -7.43 -29.01 -63.04
CA GLY A 1122 -8.76 -28.51 -62.69
C GLY A 1122 -9.64 -28.18 -63.89
N LEU A 1123 -10.80 -27.61 -63.59
CA LEU A 1123 -11.76 -27.09 -64.55
C LEU A 1123 -12.05 -25.61 -64.26
N GLU A 1124 -12.08 -24.81 -65.31
CA GLU A 1124 -12.59 -23.44 -65.29
C GLU A 1124 -13.99 -23.42 -65.92
N LEU A 1125 -14.96 -22.84 -65.23
CA LEU A 1125 -16.28 -22.52 -65.77
C LEU A 1125 -16.38 -21.00 -65.88
N LYS A 1126 -16.41 -20.48 -67.11
CA LYS A 1126 -16.36 -19.05 -67.40
C LYS A 1126 -17.55 -18.63 -68.23
N ARG A 1127 -18.19 -17.53 -67.86
CA ARG A 1127 -19.26 -16.90 -68.64
C ARG A 1127 -18.76 -15.60 -69.26
N TYR A 1128 -18.86 -15.49 -70.58
CA TYR A 1128 -18.52 -14.26 -71.30
C TYR A 1128 -19.74 -13.32 -71.38
N LEU A 1129 -19.47 -12.03 -71.22
CA LEU A 1129 -20.44 -10.93 -71.26
C LEU A 1129 -20.03 -9.91 -72.32
N GLN A 1130 -20.94 -9.01 -72.70
CA GLN A 1130 -20.67 -7.97 -73.69
C GLN A 1130 -19.50 -7.03 -73.33
N ARG A 1131 -19.18 -6.87 -72.04
CA ARG A 1131 -18.06 -6.03 -71.55
C ARG A 1131 -17.31 -6.68 -70.39
N GLY A 1132 -16.91 -7.94 -70.57
CA GLY A 1132 -16.12 -8.66 -69.59
C GLY A 1132 -16.51 -10.12 -69.44
N ASN A 1133 -16.14 -10.71 -68.31
CA ASN A 1133 -16.45 -12.10 -67.98
C ASN A 1133 -16.45 -12.31 -66.46
N TYR A 1134 -17.09 -13.38 -66.02
CA TYR A 1134 -16.89 -13.89 -64.68
C TYR A 1134 -16.81 -15.41 -64.73
N GLY A 1135 -16.11 -16.01 -63.77
CA GLY A 1135 -15.88 -17.43 -63.76
C GLY A 1135 -15.53 -17.96 -62.39
N LEU A 1136 -15.56 -19.28 -62.32
CA LEU A 1136 -15.11 -20.04 -61.17
C LEU A 1136 -14.14 -21.13 -61.63
N ARG A 1137 -13.11 -21.38 -60.83
CA ARG A 1137 -12.15 -22.46 -61.05
C ARG A 1137 -12.20 -23.40 -59.86
N PHE A 1138 -12.20 -24.69 -60.13
CA PHE A 1138 -11.99 -25.73 -59.12
C PHE A 1138 -10.91 -26.69 -59.59
N GLY A 1139 -10.06 -27.14 -58.67
CA GLY A 1139 -8.95 -28.01 -59.02
C GLY A 1139 -8.22 -28.58 -57.81
N VAL A 1140 -7.17 -29.34 -58.10
CA VAL A 1140 -6.27 -29.92 -57.10
C VAL A 1140 -4.84 -29.54 -57.49
N LYS A 1141 -4.08 -29.01 -56.52
CA LYS A 1141 -2.62 -28.82 -56.61
C LYS A 1141 -1.94 -29.89 -55.78
N HIS A 1142 -0.91 -30.51 -56.32
CA HIS A 1142 -0.12 -31.51 -55.62
C HIS A 1142 1.37 -31.22 -55.77
N ALA A 1143 2.08 -31.14 -54.63
CA ALA A 1143 3.52 -31.00 -54.56
C ALA A 1143 4.20 -32.37 -54.56
N PHE A 1144 4.96 -32.66 -55.63
CA PHE A 1144 5.68 -33.91 -55.82
C PHE A 1144 7.03 -33.91 -55.11
N ALA A 1145 7.66 -32.75 -54.94
CA ALA A 1145 8.96 -32.58 -54.29
C ALA A 1145 9.09 -31.22 -53.59
N GLY A 1146 9.96 -31.14 -52.57
CA GLY A 1146 10.37 -29.90 -51.92
C GLY A 1146 9.34 -29.20 -51.02
N ALA A 1147 8.20 -29.84 -50.72
CA ALA A 1147 7.17 -29.28 -49.83
C ALA A 1147 7.56 -29.25 -48.34
N ASP A 1148 8.55 -30.07 -47.96
CA ASP A 1148 8.98 -30.30 -46.58
C ASP A 1148 10.48 -29.96 -46.45
N PRO A 1149 10.89 -28.67 -46.48
CA PRO A 1149 12.29 -28.30 -46.36
C PRO A 1149 12.84 -28.65 -44.98
N GLU A 1150 14.08 -29.17 -44.96
CA GLU A 1150 14.83 -29.47 -43.75
C GLU A 1150 16.06 -28.54 -43.65
N LEU A 1151 16.27 -27.93 -42.48
CA LEU A 1151 17.42 -27.09 -42.20
C LEU A 1151 18.30 -27.74 -41.13
N SER A 1152 19.60 -27.84 -41.39
CA SER A 1152 20.58 -28.30 -40.42
C SER A 1152 21.04 -27.12 -39.56
N PHE A 1153 21.16 -27.31 -38.24
CA PHE A 1153 21.68 -26.29 -37.33
C PHE A 1153 22.58 -26.88 -36.25
N ARG A 1154 23.28 -25.99 -35.54
CA ARG A 1154 24.04 -26.24 -34.31
C ARG A 1154 23.72 -25.17 -33.29
N TYR A 1155 23.94 -25.44 -32.02
CA TYR A 1155 23.83 -24.42 -30.98
C TYR A 1155 25.16 -23.68 -30.79
N GLU A 1156 25.11 -22.42 -30.36
CA GLU A 1156 26.28 -21.60 -30.06
C GLU A 1156 27.22 -22.33 -29.08
N GLY A 1157 28.48 -22.49 -29.47
CA GLY A 1157 29.49 -23.11 -28.63
C GLY A 1157 29.43 -24.64 -28.53
N TYR A 1158 28.51 -25.31 -29.24
CA TYR A 1158 28.42 -26.77 -29.27
C TYR A 1158 28.53 -27.33 -30.71
N ASP A 1159 29.75 -27.73 -31.08
CA ASP A 1159 30.06 -28.34 -32.39
C ASP A 1159 29.93 -29.87 -32.42
N GLY A 1160 29.56 -30.50 -31.29
CA GLY A 1160 29.58 -31.96 -31.13
C GLY A 1160 28.50 -32.70 -31.92
N LYS A 1161 27.39 -32.04 -32.28
CA LYS A 1161 26.29 -32.64 -33.04
C LYS A 1161 25.57 -31.57 -33.86
N SER A 1162 25.08 -31.94 -35.03
CA SER A 1162 24.15 -31.12 -35.81
C SER A 1162 22.74 -31.69 -35.70
N TYR A 1163 21.77 -30.77 -35.63
CA TYR A 1163 20.35 -31.03 -35.46
C TYR A 1163 19.59 -30.61 -36.72
N THR A 1164 18.35 -31.09 -36.88
CA THR A 1164 17.54 -30.81 -38.08
C THR A 1164 16.22 -30.15 -37.70
N LEU A 1165 16.00 -28.92 -38.17
CA LEU A 1165 14.71 -28.27 -38.15
C LEU A 1165 13.88 -28.83 -39.32
N ARG A 1166 12.78 -29.48 -39.01
CA ARG A 1166 11.88 -30.07 -40.00
C ARG A 1166 10.61 -29.25 -40.15
N ASN A 1167 10.20 -29.05 -41.40
CA ASN A 1167 8.86 -28.62 -41.73
C ASN A 1167 8.08 -29.77 -42.34
N SER A 1168 6.81 -29.95 -41.96
CA SER A 1168 5.89 -30.79 -42.73
C SER A 1168 4.70 -29.95 -43.14
N GLN A 1169 4.51 -29.77 -44.44
CA GLN A 1169 3.32 -29.11 -45.01
C GLN A 1169 2.43 -30.12 -45.72
N ASP A 1170 1.18 -29.76 -45.98
CA ASP A 1170 0.35 -30.64 -46.79
C ASP A 1170 0.84 -30.61 -48.24
N LYS A 1171 0.87 -31.79 -48.88
CA LYS A 1171 1.32 -31.91 -50.27
C LYS A 1171 0.19 -31.71 -51.27
N THR A 1172 -1.06 -31.93 -50.86
CA THR A 1172 -2.24 -31.84 -51.73
C THR A 1172 -3.17 -30.76 -51.22
N HIS A 1173 -3.54 -29.83 -52.09
CA HIS A 1173 -4.48 -28.76 -51.78
C HIS A 1173 -5.62 -28.73 -52.78
N PHE A 1174 -6.84 -28.56 -52.27
CA PHE A 1174 -8.00 -28.20 -53.08
C PHE A 1174 -7.94 -26.72 -53.42
N LEU A 1175 -8.23 -26.40 -54.67
CA LEU A 1175 -8.26 -25.05 -55.19
C LEU A 1175 -9.68 -24.66 -55.53
N PHE A 1176 -10.08 -23.48 -55.10
CA PHE A 1176 -11.29 -22.81 -55.51
C PHE A 1176 -10.97 -21.35 -55.81
N SER A 1177 -11.44 -20.83 -56.94
CA SER A 1177 -11.23 -19.43 -57.30
C SER A 1177 -12.49 -18.85 -57.90
N LEU A 1178 -12.79 -17.59 -57.56
CA LEU A 1178 -13.81 -16.76 -58.19
C LEU A 1178 -13.08 -15.62 -58.89
N LEU A 1179 -13.37 -15.41 -60.17
CA LEU A 1179 -12.73 -14.39 -60.98
C LEU A 1179 -13.77 -13.57 -61.74
N GLY A 1180 -13.49 -12.29 -61.93
CA GLY A 1180 -14.35 -11.38 -62.66
C GLY A 1180 -13.55 -10.25 -63.30
N GLU A 1181 -13.87 -9.94 -64.55
CA GLU A 1181 -13.23 -8.90 -65.32
C GLU A 1181 -14.27 -8.02 -66.00
N THR A 1182 -14.01 -6.73 -66.07
CA THR A 1182 -14.82 -5.79 -66.85
C THR A 1182 -13.97 -4.73 -67.53
N GLU A 1183 -14.37 -4.35 -68.74
CA GLU A 1183 -13.85 -3.17 -69.43
C GLU A 1183 -14.66 -1.95 -68.98
N PHE A 1184 -14.03 -1.06 -68.20
CA PHE A 1184 -14.72 0.12 -67.66
C PHE A 1184 -14.48 1.37 -68.51
N ALA A 1185 -13.44 1.37 -69.35
CA ALA A 1185 -13.20 2.38 -70.38
C ALA A 1185 -12.47 1.72 -71.56
N LYS A 1186 -12.58 2.28 -72.77
CA LYS A 1186 -12.00 1.68 -73.98
C LYS A 1186 -10.52 1.33 -73.80
N GLY A 1187 -10.17 0.05 -73.83
CA GLY A 1187 -8.85 -0.52 -73.61
C GLY A 1187 -8.36 -0.47 -72.15
N TRP A 1188 -9.22 -0.22 -71.18
CA TRP A 1188 -8.91 -0.25 -69.75
C TRP A 1188 -9.80 -1.26 -69.02
N PHE A 1189 -9.18 -2.17 -68.30
CA PHE A 1189 -9.85 -3.27 -67.65
C PHE A 1189 -9.51 -3.35 -66.17
N LEU A 1190 -10.51 -3.77 -65.40
CA LEU A 1190 -10.39 -4.11 -64.00
C LEU A 1190 -10.72 -5.59 -63.84
N ASN A 1191 -9.82 -6.34 -63.21
CA ASN A 1191 -9.99 -7.75 -62.88
C ASN A 1191 -9.89 -7.93 -61.36
N GLY A 1192 -10.81 -8.71 -60.79
CA GLY A 1192 -10.75 -9.17 -59.40
C GLY A 1192 -10.77 -10.70 -59.32
N GLU A 1193 -9.89 -11.25 -58.48
CA GLU A 1193 -9.82 -12.68 -58.18
C GLU A 1193 -9.82 -12.90 -56.66
N ALA A 1194 -10.63 -13.84 -56.19
CA ALA A 1194 -10.58 -14.38 -54.82
C ALA A 1194 -10.32 -15.88 -54.90
N GLN A 1195 -9.33 -16.37 -54.18
CA GLN A 1195 -8.89 -17.75 -54.22
C GLN A 1195 -8.79 -18.34 -52.81
N LEU A 1196 -9.18 -19.61 -52.70
CA LEU A 1196 -8.92 -20.49 -51.57
C LEU A 1196 -8.07 -21.68 -52.06
N GLN A 1197 -6.94 -21.90 -51.40
CA GLN A 1197 -6.17 -23.13 -51.47
C GLN A 1197 -6.24 -23.81 -50.09
N LYS A 1198 -6.79 -25.01 -50.01
CA LYS A 1198 -7.05 -25.70 -48.74
C LYS A 1198 -6.45 -27.10 -48.73
N GLY A 1199 -5.50 -27.33 -47.81
CA GLY A 1199 -5.01 -28.66 -47.45
C GLY A 1199 -5.80 -29.22 -46.25
N ALA A 1200 -5.38 -30.37 -45.74
CA ALA A 1200 -5.99 -30.97 -44.55
C ALA A 1200 -5.79 -30.10 -43.29
N HIS A 1201 -4.59 -29.53 -43.13
CA HIS A 1201 -4.12 -28.80 -41.96
C HIS A 1201 -3.74 -27.34 -42.26
N ASP A 1202 -3.39 -27.01 -43.50
CA ASP A 1202 -3.05 -25.65 -43.93
C ASP A 1202 -4.15 -25.02 -44.80
N LYS A 1203 -4.08 -23.69 -44.98
CA LYS A 1203 -4.88 -22.95 -45.96
C LYS A 1203 -4.21 -21.65 -46.38
N ASP A 1204 -4.43 -21.25 -47.62
CA ASP A 1204 -4.13 -19.92 -48.15
C ASP A 1204 -5.39 -19.33 -48.76
N ILE A 1205 -5.72 -18.11 -48.37
CA ILE A 1205 -6.80 -17.31 -48.94
C ILE A 1205 -6.16 -16.07 -49.53
N SER A 1206 -6.39 -15.83 -50.81
CA SER A 1206 -5.89 -14.64 -51.48
C SER A 1206 -7.02 -13.87 -52.15
N ALA A 1207 -6.85 -12.55 -52.18
CA ALA A 1207 -7.69 -11.64 -52.93
C ALA A 1207 -6.79 -10.70 -53.72
N SER A 1208 -7.15 -10.42 -54.95
CA SER A 1208 -6.34 -9.57 -55.80
C SER A 1208 -7.18 -8.71 -56.74
N VAL A 1209 -6.61 -7.56 -57.08
CA VAL A 1209 -7.18 -6.62 -58.04
C VAL A 1209 -6.11 -6.26 -59.04
N GLN A 1210 -6.40 -6.46 -60.32
CA GLN A 1210 -5.52 -6.12 -61.43
C GLN A 1210 -6.13 -5.01 -62.28
N PHE A 1211 -5.29 -4.04 -62.61
CA PHE A 1211 -5.58 -2.95 -63.51
C PHE A 1211 -4.72 -3.11 -64.76
N LYS A 1212 -5.33 -3.12 -65.94
CA LYS A 1212 -4.59 -3.29 -67.21
C LYS A 1212 -5.06 -2.33 -68.29
N ARG A 1213 -4.10 -1.94 -69.13
CA ARG A 1213 -4.27 -1.06 -70.29
C ARG A 1213 -3.86 -1.85 -71.52
N VAL A 1214 -4.78 -1.99 -72.48
CA VAL A 1214 -4.59 -2.63 -73.79
C VAL A 1214 -4.69 -1.54 -74.86
N TRP A 1215 -3.74 -1.47 -75.81
CA TRP A 1215 -3.78 -0.51 -76.93
C TRP A 1215 -2.98 -0.96 -78.16
#